data_AF-A0A1A3U8V9-F1
#
_entry.id   AF-A0A1A3U8V9-F1
#
_cell.length_a   1.000
_cell.length_b   1.000
_cell.length_c   1.000
_cell.angle_alpha   90.00
_cell.angle_beta   90.00
_cell.angle_gamma   90.00
#
_symmetry.space_group_name_H-M   'P 1'
#
loop_
_entity.id
_entity.type
_entity.pdbx_description
1 polymer ?
#
loop_
_entity_poly.entity_id
_entity_poly.type
_entity_poly.pdbx_seq_one_letter_code
_entity_poly.pdbx_strand_id
1 'polypeptide(L)'
;MGLTSSDSDGQRRRLRVSALAAVANPSYSRVDTWNLLDDACRQLAEANRSGLDTTHHAARAKRLLDRLGAYERYWLFPGAATLAVLRGYLESMATVSLSEQVSLVVRLLSDYGDRAALFDLGAPLADQELVAQARQQQFYTVLLADDSPSGAPESLAENLRALRRPDDEVQIELLVVSSVEDAVTAVALNGEIQAAIVRHDLPLRSRDRVPLMNTLLGANDDAGTIDCGRDAIECGEWMRLLRPHIDLYLLTDESIAADAEDEPDVYDRTFYRLNDATDLNSSVLAGIRKRYATPFFDALRAYAAEPVGQFHALPVARGASIFNSRSLQDMGEFYGRNIFMAETSSTSGGLDSLLDPHGTIRVAMDKAALTWNADHTYFVTNGTSTANKIVVQALTRPGDIVLIDRNCHKSHHYGLVLAGAYPMYLDAYPLAPFAIYGAVSLRTIKRALLDLEAAGQLHRVRMLLLTNCTFDGVVYNPQRVMEEILAIKPDICFLWDEAWYAFATAVPWARQRTAMVAAERLEIMLSSARYAQEYQEWRASMAGIDRDQWSEHRLLPDPSARVRVYATHSTHKSLSALRQASMIHVRDQDFNALARESFTEAFLTHTSTSPNQQLLASLDLARRQVDIEGFHMVRRVYDMALVFRHRVRKDRLISKWFRILDEDDLVPDRFRASTVSSYRQVRQGALAEWNEAWRSDEFVLDPTRVTLFVGKTGMNGYDFREKILMNRFGIQINKTSINSVLLIFTIGVTWSSVHYLLDALRRVSTDLDRVWNAASTDDRALQQRRIVEITQDLPPLPDFSEFDHAFRPDSASPFGDMRSAFYGGYEESDREHVLLGDAGRRVADGKALVSTTFVVPYPPGFPVLVPGQVISKDILYFLAELDVKEIHGYNPELGLAVFTPEALARYAHAPGSGSPHHDC
;
A
#
# COMPACT_ATOMS: atom_id res chain seq x y z
N MET A 1 22.25 -10.57 0.53
CA MET A 1 22.57 -11.54 -0.55
C MET A 1 21.48 -11.41 -1.59
N GLY A 2 21.83 -11.16 -2.87
CA GLY A 2 20.83 -11.07 -3.95
C GLY A 2 19.99 -12.35 -4.01
N LEU A 3 18.80 -12.29 -4.59
CA LEU A 3 17.96 -13.47 -4.85
C LEU A 3 18.77 -14.55 -5.56
N THR A 4 19.42 -15.40 -4.79
CA THR A 4 19.66 -16.80 -5.14
C THR A 4 18.45 -17.53 -4.58
N SER A 5 17.27 -17.24 -5.15
CA SER A 5 16.24 -18.26 -5.15
C SER A 5 16.77 -19.33 -6.10
N SER A 6 17.46 -20.33 -5.55
CA SER A 6 17.32 -21.65 -6.13
C SER A 6 15.81 -21.93 -6.13
N ASP A 7 15.24 -22.22 -7.30
CA ASP A 7 13.91 -22.81 -7.34
C ASP A 7 13.87 -24.09 -6.49
N SER A 8 12.67 -24.60 -6.28
CA SER A 8 12.42 -25.94 -5.75
C SER A 8 13.32 -27.02 -6.37
N ASP A 9 13.86 -26.80 -7.58
CA ASP A 9 14.71 -27.73 -8.33
C ASP A 9 16.22 -27.42 -8.36
N GLY A 10 16.71 -26.49 -7.53
CA GLY A 10 18.17 -26.33 -7.33
C GLY A 10 18.97 -25.76 -8.52
N GLN A 11 18.33 -25.29 -9.59
CA GLN A 11 19.00 -24.67 -10.74
C GLN A 11 19.16 -23.15 -10.55
N ARG A 12 20.27 -22.59 -11.04
CA ARG A 12 20.75 -21.24 -10.72
C ARG A 12 20.34 -20.24 -11.81
N ARG A 13 19.51 -19.24 -11.47
CA ARG A 13 19.20 -18.07 -12.34
C ARG A 13 20.48 -17.31 -12.73
N ARG A 14 20.59 -16.88 -14.00
CA ARG A 14 21.76 -16.17 -14.55
C ARG A 14 21.71 -14.66 -14.32
N LEU A 15 20.52 -14.08 -14.22
CA LEU A 15 20.29 -12.68 -13.86
C LEU A 15 20.01 -12.54 -12.36
N ARG A 16 20.35 -11.36 -11.80
CA ARG A 16 19.99 -10.98 -10.43
C ARG A 16 19.20 -9.69 -10.46
N VAL A 17 17.88 -9.79 -10.59
CA VAL A 17 17.04 -8.58 -10.69
C VAL A 17 16.70 -8.03 -9.31
N SER A 18 16.98 -6.74 -9.15
CA SER A 18 16.71 -5.95 -7.96
C SER A 18 15.41 -5.15 -8.16
N ALA A 19 14.31 -5.65 -7.60
CA ALA A 19 12.99 -5.01 -7.67
C ALA A 19 12.99 -3.54 -7.19
N LEU A 20 13.84 -3.19 -6.23
CA LEU A 20 13.97 -1.83 -5.71
C LEU A 20 14.89 -0.94 -6.56
N ALA A 21 15.88 -1.50 -7.25
CA ALA A 21 16.72 -0.73 -8.19
C ALA A 21 15.89 -0.17 -9.36
N ALA A 22 14.76 -0.81 -9.67
CA ALA A 22 13.75 -0.29 -10.58
C ALA A 22 13.17 1.06 -10.11
N VAL A 23 13.14 1.33 -8.81
CA VAL A 23 12.58 2.57 -8.20
C VAL A 23 13.65 3.62 -8.01
N ALA A 24 14.78 3.20 -7.46
CA ALA A 24 15.69 4.14 -6.85
C ALA A 24 16.65 4.83 -7.84
N ASN A 25 16.38 4.71 -9.14
CA ASN A 25 17.17 5.31 -10.21
C ASN A 25 16.33 5.40 -11.50
N PRO A 26 16.86 6.00 -12.58
CA PRO A 26 16.81 7.38 -13.01
C PRO A 26 15.45 7.86 -13.59
N SER A 27 14.34 7.14 -13.44
CA SER A 27 13.00 7.64 -13.86
C SER A 27 12.63 8.94 -13.16
N TYR A 28 12.98 9.07 -11.87
CA TYR A 28 12.91 10.32 -11.11
C TYR A 28 13.66 11.44 -11.83
N SER A 29 14.83 11.11 -12.39
CA SER A 29 15.59 12.06 -13.20
C SER A 29 15.09 12.19 -14.62
N ARG A 30 14.16 11.38 -15.13
CA ARG A 30 13.81 11.44 -16.55
C ARG A 30 13.05 12.73 -16.86
N VAL A 31 11.88 12.91 -16.27
CA VAL A 31 11.06 14.13 -16.43
C VAL A 31 11.84 15.35 -15.92
N ASP A 32 12.52 15.24 -14.78
CA ASP A 32 13.37 16.33 -14.27
C ASP A 32 14.54 16.66 -15.20
N THR A 33 15.19 15.69 -15.85
CA THR A 33 16.27 15.93 -16.83
C THR A 33 15.71 16.55 -18.09
N TRP A 34 14.51 16.18 -18.53
CA TRP A 34 13.80 16.85 -19.63
C TRP A 34 13.50 18.31 -19.28
N ASN A 35 12.98 18.61 -18.08
CA ASN A 35 12.76 19.97 -17.61
C ASN A 35 14.09 20.77 -17.53
N LEU A 36 15.15 20.16 -17.00
CA LEU A 36 16.48 20.79 -16.95
C LEU A 36 17.08 21.02 -18.34
N LEU A 37 16.76 20.15 -19.31
CA LEU A 37 17.16 20.30 -20.70
C LEU A 37 16.40 21.46 -21.35
N ASP A 38 15.10 21.61 -21.07
CA ASP A 38 14.31 22.77 -21.55
C ASP A 38 14.93 24.08 -21.08
N ASP A 39 15.18 24.20 -19.77
CA ASP A 39 15.86 25.36 -19.18
C ASP A 39 17.24 25.61 -19.82
N ALA A 40 18.03 24.55 -20.02
CA ALA A 40 19.35 24.66 -20.63
C ALA A 40 19.28 25.12 -22.09
N CYS A 41 18.30 24.63 -22.86
CA CYS A 41 18.10 25.00 -24.26
C CYS A 41 17.59 26.43 -24.40
N ARG A 42 16.68 26.89 -23.53
CA ARG A 42 16.23 28.29 -23.48
C ARG A 42 17.39 29.23 -23.18
N GLN A 43 18.21 28.89 -22.18
CA GLN A 43 19.41 29.67 -21.84
C GLN A 43 20.43 29.69 -22.98
N LEU A 44 20.64 28.55 -23.66
CA LEU A 44 21.51 28.48 -24.83
C LEU A 44 20.98 29.34 -25.99
N ALA A 45 19.67 29.29 -26.25
CA ALA A 45 19.03 30.10 -27.29
C ALA A 45 19.17 31.60 -27.02
N GLU A 46 18.96 32.02 -25.76
CA GLU A 46 19.13 33.42 -25.37
C GLU A 46 20.59 33.86 -25.46
N ALA A 47 21.53 33.09 -24.92
CA ALA A 47 22.96 33.39 -25.02
C ALA A 47 23.43 33.52 -26.48
N ASN A 48 22.98 32.61 -27.35
CA ASN A 48 23.29 32.66 -28.78
C ASN A 48 22.68 33.91 -29.46
N ARG A 49 21.42 34.25 -29.14
CA ARG A 49 20.73 35.43 -29.66
C ARG A 49 21.38 36.74 -29.20
N SER A 50 21.87 36.78 -27.96
CA SER A 50 22.56 37.93 -27.38
C SER A 50 24.04 38.03 -27.80
N GLY A 51 24.57 37.09 -28.61
CA GLY A 51 25.97 37.08 -29.03
C GLY A 51 26.97 36.80 -27.89
N LEU A 52 26.52 36.15 -26.81
CA LEU A 52 27.35 35.75 -25.68
C LEU A 52 28.07 34.42 -25.95
N ASP A 53 29.06 34.06 -25.12
CA ASP A 53 29.73 32.76 -25.20
C ASP A 53 28.75 31.62 -24.89
N THR A 54 28.53 30.76 -25.89
CA THR A 54 27.60 29.62 -25.82
C THR A 54 28.26 28.32 -25.35
N THR A 55 29.59 28.28 -25.21
CA THR A 55 30.36 27.05 -24.94
C THR A 55 29.86 26.32 -23.70
N HIS A 56 29.65 27.05 -22.60
CA HIS A 56 29.16 26.48 -21.35
C HIS A 56 27.72 25.93 -21.47
N HIS A 57 26.83 26.70 -22.12
CA HIS A 57 25.43 26.35 -22.29
C HIS A 57 25.25 25.14 -23.22
N ALA A 58 25.98 25.10 -24.33
CA ALA A 58 25.97 23.98 -25.27
C ALA A 58 26.52 22.70 -24.61
N ALA A 59 27.62 22.81 -23.84
CA ALA A 59 28.14 21.69 -23.07
C ALA A 59 27.15 21.17 -22.02
N ARG A 60 26.37 22.07 -21.39
CA ARG A 60 25.30 21.68 -20.45
C ARG A 60 24.17 20.93 -21.16
N ALA A 61 23.67 21.45 -22.28
CA ALA A 61 22.63 20.77 -23.08
C ALA A 61 23.10 19.39 -23.55
N LYS A 62 24.34 19.29 -24.07
CA LYS A 62 24.96 18.03 -24.49
C LYS A 62 24.99 16.99 -23.36
N ARG A 63 25.47 17.36 -22.16
CA ARG A 63 25.50 16.46 -21.00
C ARG A 63 24.11 15.94 -20.61
N LEU A 64 23.08 16.77 -20.73
CA LEU A 64 21.70 16.38 -20.42
C LEU A 64 21.12 15.44 -21.48
N LEU A 65 21.38 15.70 -22.77
CA LEU A 65 21.03 14.79 -23.87
C LEU A 65 21.76 13.44 -23.73
N ASP A 66 23.03 13.43 -23.35
CA ASP A 66 23.82 12.22 -23.06
C ASP A 66 23.23 11.41 -21.92
N ARG A 67 22.82 12.09 -20.85
CA ARG A 67 22.15 11.44 -19.73
C ARG A 67 20.80 10.84 -20.12
N LEU A 68 20.00 11.54 -20.94
CA LEU A 68 18.72 11.02 -21.44
C LEU A 68 18.92 9.81 -22.37
N GLY A 69 19.94 9.85 -23.23
CA GLY A 69 20.24 8.77 -24.18
C GLY A 69 20.55 7.43 -23.55
N ALA A 70 20.99 7.42 -22.28
CA ALA A 70 21.18 6.19 -21.52
C ALA A 70 19.86 5.46 -21.22
N TYR A 71 18.71 6.15 -21.23
CA TYR A 71 17.45 5.58 -20.74
C TYR A 71 16.30 5.71 -21.74
N GLU A 72 16.27 6.72 -22.62
CA GLU A 72 15.19 6.95 -23.60
C GLU A 72 14.90 5.77 -24.53
N ARG A 73 15.80 4.79 -24.63
CA ARG A 73 15.56 3.52 -25.34
C ARG A 73 14.46 2.65 -24.72
N TYR A 74 14.07 2.91 -23.47
CA TYR A 74 13.05 2.13 -22.74
C TYR A 74 11.67 2.82 -22.67
N TRP A 75 11.48 3.90 -23.42
CA TRP A 75 10.20 4.62 -23.53
C TRP A 75 9.85 4.85 -25.00
N LEU A 76 8.55 4.88 -25.31
CA LEU A 76 8.09 5.21 -26.66
C LEU A 76 8.28 6.69 -26.96
N PHE A 77 7.91 7.56 -26.01
CA PHE A 77 8.00 9.01 -26.17
C PHE A 77 8.79 9.66 -25.04
N PRO A 78 9.77 10.56 -25.34
CA PRO A 78 10.18 10.99 -26.68
C PRO A 78 10.98 9.94 -27.47
N GLY A 79 11.63 9.02 -26.76
CA GLY A 79 12.32 7.89 -27.37
C GLY A 79 13.67 8.25 -27.97
N ALA A 80 14.43 7.21 -28.35
CA ALA A 80 15.78 7.35 -28.86
C ALA A 80 15.87 8.14 -30.20
N ALA A 81 14.88 7.99 -31.08
CA ALA A 81 14.84 8.65 -32.39
C ALA A 81 14.70 10.17 -32.24
N THR A 82 13.75 10.65 -31.42
CA THR A 82 13.58 12.08 -31.14
C THR A 82 14.85 12.66 -30.52
N LEU A 83 15.48 11.93 -29.60
CA LEU A 83 16.73 12.38 -28.99
C LEU A 83 17.86 12.55 -30.01
N ALA A 84 17.96 11.69 -31.02
CA ALA A 84 18.92 11.82 -32.11
C ALA A 84 18.66 13.08 -32.95
N VAL A 85 17.40 13.42 -33.23
CA VAL A 85 17.02 14.66 -33.92
C VAL A 85 17.43 15.89 -33.11
N LEU A 86 17.18 15.89 -31.80
CA LEU A 86 17.58 16.99 -30.90
C LEU A 86 19.10 17.17 -30.84
N ARG A 87 19.88 16.08 -30.89
CA ARG A 87 21.33 16.14 -31.01
C ARG A 87 21.77 16.82 -32.30
N GLY A 88 21.11 16.51 -33.42
CA GLY A 88 21.36 17.17 -34.70
C GLY A 88 21.17 18.68 -34.61
N TYR A 89 20.10 19.17 -33.97
CA TYR A 89 19.91 20.61 -33.77
C TYR A 89 20.98 21.25 -32.88
N LEU A 90 21.47 20.54 -31.86
CA LEU A 90 22.55 21.04 -31.02
C LEU A 90 23.89 21.09 -31.78
N GLU A 91 24.19 20.07 -32.57
CA GLU A 91 25.41 19.98 -33.39
C GLU A 91 25.44 21.05 -34.48
N SER A 92 24.29 21.34 -35.10
CA SER A 92 24.13 22.42 -36.08
C SER A 92 23.97 23.81 -35.44
N MET A 93 24.02 23.91 -34.11
CA MET A 93 23.75 25.14 -33.34
C MET A 93 22.43 25.84 -33.73
N ALA A 94 21.41 25.06 -34.11
CA ALA A 94 20.06 25.54 -34.37
C ALA A 94 19.31 25.79 -33.05
N THR A 95 19.82 26.72 -32.24
CA THR A 95 19.45 26.87 -30.82
C THR A 95 17.98 27.22 -30.59
N VAL A 96 17.36 28.00 -31.50
CA VAL A 96 15.94 28.36 -31.40
C VAL A 96 15.05 27.14 -31.63
N SER A 97 15.26 26.42 -32.73
CA SER A 97 14.52 25.19 -33.05
C SER A 97 14.73 24.11 -31.98
N LEU A 98 15.95 23.95 -31.47
CA LEU A 98 16.22 23.05 -30.35
C LEU A 98 15.37 23.41 -29.13
N SER A 99 15.34 24.69 -28.74
CA SER A 99 14.56 25.13 -27.58
C SER A 99 13.05 24.91 -27.78
N GLU A 100 12.50 25.24 -28.95
CA GLU A 100 11.08 25.07 -29.25
C GLU A 100 10.67 23.60 -29.24
N GLN A 101 11.47 22.73 -29.86
CA GLN A 101 11.20 21.29 -29.91
C GLN A 101 11.32 20.64 -28.53
N VAL A 102 12.33 21.01 -27.73
CA VAL A 102 12.45 20.50 -26.34
C VAL A 102 11.27 20.96 -25.48
N SER A 103 10.86 22.23 -25.58
CA SER A 103 9.69 22.75 -24.85
C SER A 103 8.40 22.00 -25.23
N LEU A 104 8.19 21.73 -26.52
CA LEU A 104 7.05 20.95 -26.99
C LEU A 104 7.08 19.51 -26.43
N VAL A 105 8.25 18.86 -26.53
CA VAL A 105 8.47 17.51 -26.02
C VAL A 105 8.16 17.42 -24.51
N VAL A 106 8.65 18.36 -23.72
CA VAL A 106 8.44 18.39 -22.25
C VAL A 106 6.97 18.55 -21.91
N ARG A 107 6.25 19.42 -22.62
CA ARG A 107 4.80 19.58 -22.47
C ARG A 107 4.08 18.27 -22.77
N LEU A 108 4.34 17.68 -23.94
CA LEU A 108 3.66 16.45 -24.36
C LEU A 108 3.98 15.26 -23.45
N LEU A 109 5.23 15.13 -23.01
CA LEU A 109 5.63 14.10 -22.06
C LEU A 109 4.88 14.24 -20.73
N SER A 110 4.67 15.48 -20.26
CA SER A 110 4.00 15.76 -18.99
C SER A 110 2.49 15.51 -19.06
N ASP A 111 1.86 15.85 -20.19
CA ASP A 111 0.41 15.78 -20.37
C ASP A 111 -0.07 14.41 -20.86
N TYR A 112 0.74 13.71 -21.65
CA TYR A 112 0.33 12.50 -22.39
C TYR A 112 1.25 11.29 -22.23
N GLY A 113 2.46 11.43 -21.67
CA GLY A 113 3.37 10.29 -21.50
C GLY A 113 3.72 9.60 -22.83
N ASP A 114 3.71 8.26 -22.85
CA ASP A 114 3.98 7.48 -24.07
C ASP A 114 2.89 7.68 -25.17
N ARG A 115 1.68 8.12 -24.81
CA ARG A 115 0.60 8.41 -25.78
C ARG A 115 0.99 9.52 -26.75
N ALA A 116 1.90 10.42 -26.35
CA ALA A 116 2.43 11.45 -27.23
C ALA A 116 3.17 10.90 -28.46
N ALA A 117 3.58 9.62 -28.46
CA ALA A 117 4.15 8.96 -29.64
C ALA A 117 3.18 8.90 -30.83
N LEU A 118 1.86 9.03 -30.60
CA LEU A 118 0.86 9.09 -31.66
C LEU A 118 0.70 10.48 -32.27
N PHE A 119 1.27 11.52 -31.67
CA PHE A 119 1.14 12.88 -32.18
C PHE A 119 2.16 13.17 -33.27
N ASP A 120 1.68 13.81 -34.34
CA ASP A 120 2.53 14.42 -35.35
C ASP A 120 3.00 15.78 -34.83
N LEU A 121 4.29 15.87 -34.44
CA LEU A 121 4.92 17.10 -33.96
C LEU A 121 4.99 18.21 -35.03
N GLY A 122 4.78 17.88 -36.31
CA GLY A 122 4.71 18.83 -37.42
C GLY A 122 3.32 19.44 -37.64
N ALA A 123 2.26 18.88 -37.04
CA ALA A 123 0.88 19.33 -37.20
C ALA A 123 0.38 20.15 -35.99
N PRO A 124 -0.65 21.00 -36.14
CA PRO A 124 -1.21 21.76 -35.03
C PRO A 124 -1.67 20.84 -33.90
N LEU A 125 -1.13 21.05 -32.69
CA LEU A 125 -1.42 20.19 -31.54
C LEU A 125 -2.91 20.28 -31.13
N ALA A 126 -3.53 21.45 -31.22
CA ALA A 126 -4.92 21.65 -30.81
C ALA A 126 -5.91 20.75 -31.57
N ASP A 127 -5.66 20.51 -32.86
CA ASP A 127 -6.51 19.65 -33.69
C ASP A 127 -6.34 18.17 -33.29
N GLN A 128 -5.12 17.77 -32.94
CA GLN A 128 -4.80 16.41 -32.50
C GLN A 128 -5.33 16.13 -31.10
N GLU A 129 -5.25 17.09 -30.18
CA GLU A 129 -5.83 17.00 -28.83
C GLU A 129 -7.35 16.86 -28.91
N LEU A 130 -8.01 17.64 -29.78
CA LEU A 130 -9.45 17.56 -30.00
C LEU A 130 -9.88 16.18 -30.52
N VAL A 131 -9.15 15.63 -31.50
CA VAL A 131 -9.41 14.28 -32.03
C VAL A 131 -9.18 13.21 -30.96
N ALA A 132 -8.07 13.31 -30.20
CA ALA A 132 -7.74 12.38 -29.14
C ALA A 132 -8.77 12.37 -28.00
N GLN A 133 -9.35 13.53 -27.67
CA GLN A 133 -10.43 13.65 -26.69
C GLN A 133 -11.77 13.14 -27.24
N ALA A 134 -12.10 13.45 -28.49
CA ALA A 134 -13.37 13.06 -29.11
C ALA A 134 -13.51 11.54 -29.29
N ARG A 135 -12.39 10.85 -29.59
CA ARG A 135 -12.40 9.41 -29.89
C ARG A 135 -12.47 8.49 -28.66
N GLN A 136 -12.23 8.99 -27.45
CA GLN A 136 -12.16 8.17 -26.20
C GLN A 136 -11.25 6.91 -26.29
N GLN A 137 -10.35 6.85 -27.26
CA GLN A 137 -9.47 5.70 -27.50
C GLN A 137 -8.50 5.50 -26.33
N GLN A 138 -8.35 4.25 -25.92
CA GLN A 138 -7.33 3.84 -24.96
C GLN A 138 -6.01 3.62 -25.70
N PHE A 139 -4.88 4.01 -25.08
CA PHE A 139 -3.55 3.82 -25.64
C PHE A 139 -2.68 3.02 -24.66
N TYR A 140 -1.96 2.03 -25.16
CA TYR A 140 -1.05 1.23 -24.35
C TYR A 140 0.27 0.91 -25.07
N THR A 141 1.35 0.88 -24.29
CA THR A 141 2.66 0.44 -24.75
C THR A 141 2.75 -1.10 -24.66
N VAL A 142 3.18 -1.75 -25.75
CA VAL A 142 3.50 -3.18 -25.78
C VAL A 142 4.99 -3.34 -26.01
N LEU A 143 5.66 -4.08 -25.13
CA LEU A 143 7.07 -4.40 -25.29
C LEU A 143 7.21 -5.54 -26.32
N LEU A 144 8.06 -5.36 -27.32
CA LEU A 144 8.46 -6.40 -28.24
C LEU A 144 9.97 -6.63 -28.09
N ALA A 145 10.34 -7.78 -27.51
CA ALA A 145 11.72 -8.19 -27.36
C ALA A 145 12.12 -9.03 -28.58
N ASP A 146 12.71 -8.37 -29.58
CA ASP A 146 13.06 -8.89 -30.90
C ASP A 146 14.31 -8.15 -31.43
N ASP A 147 15.32 -8.89 -31.89
CA ASP A 147 16.57 -8.35 -32.45
C ASP A 147 16.60 -8.34 -34.00
N SER A 148 15.46 -8.61 -34.63
CA SER A 148 15.31 -8.57 -36.09
C SER A 148 15.61 -7.17 -36.66
N PRO A 149 16.35 -7.06 -37.79
CA PRO A 149 16.64 -5.77 -38.41
C PRO A 149 15.36 -5.02 -38.82
N SER A 150 15.35 -3.70 -38.59
CA SER A 150 14.26 -2.83 -39.04
C SER A 150 14.17 -2.82 -40.57
N GLY A 151 12.96 -3.05 -41.11
CA GLY A 151 12.71 -3.12 -42.55
C GLY A 151 13.00 -4.47 -43.21
N ALA A 152 13.33 -5.51 -42.43
CA ALA A 152 13.33 -6.88 -42.95
C ALA A 152 11.92 -7.29 -43.41
N PRO A 153 11.77 -8.06 -44.50
CA PRO A 153 10.45 -8.53 -45.00
C PRO A 153 9.65 -9.33 -43.95
N GLU A 154 10.35 -9.90 -42.97
CA GLU A 154 9.81 -10.72 -41.88
C GLU A 154 9.76 -9.95 -40.54
N SER A 155 9.84 -8.62 -40.55
CA SER A 155 9.80 -7.84 -39.30
C SER A 155 8.43 -7.96 -38.62
N LEU A 156 8.40 -8.61 -37.46
CA LEU A 156 7.17 -8.74 -36.66
C LEU A 156 6.60 -7.39 -36.26
N ALA A 157 7.48 -6.43 -35.92
CA ALA A 157 7.07 -5.09 -35.53
C ALA A 157 6.25 -4.40 -36.64
N GLU A 158 6.71 -4.47 -37.89
CA GLU A 158 6.00 -3.89 -39.03
C GLU A 158 4.70 -4.65 -39.35
N ASN A 159 4.70 -5.98 -39.24
CA ASN A 159 3.50 -6.79 -39.42
C ASN A 159 2.41 -6.44 -38.39
N LEU A 160 2.77 -6.31 -37.11
CA LEU A 160 1.85 -5.89 -36.05
C LEU A 160 1.37 -4.45 -36.26
N ARG A 161 2.25 -3.53 -36.65
CA ARG A 161 1.87 -2.14 -36.95
C ARG A 161 0.90 -2.03 -38.12
N ALA A 162 1.05 -2.86 -39.14
CA ALA A 162 0.17 -2.92 -40.32
C ALA A 162 -1.25 -3.43 -40.00
N LEU A 163 -1.42 -4.16 -38.89
CA LEU A 163 -2.74 -4.65 -38.45
C LEU A 163 -3.57 -3.60 -37.69
N ARG A 164 -2.96 -2.48 -37.28
CA ARG A 164 -3.63 -1.42 -36.52
C ARG A 164 -4.61 -0.66 -37.39
N ARG A 165 -5.79 -0.36 -36.84
CA ARG A 165 -6.79 0.49 -37.50
C ARG A 165 -6.96 1.80 -36.72
N PRO A 166 -7.03 2.96 -37.40
CA PRO A 166 -7.23 4.25 -36.73
C PRO A 166 -8.50 4.35 -35.88
N ASP A 167 -9.49 3.50 -36.12
CA ASP A 167 -10.79 3.48 -35.43
C ASP A 167 -10.88 2.42 -34.33
N ASP A 168 -9.80 1.66 -34.05
CA ASP A 168 -9.80 0.69 -32.96
C ASP A 168 -9.95 1.41 -31.60
N GLU A 169 -10.82 0.89 -30.73
CA GLU A 169 -11.04 1.41 -29.36
C GLU A 169 -9.77 1.39 -28.51
N VAL A 170 -8.93 0.37 -28.73
CA VAL A 170 -7.64 0.18 -28.07
C VAL A 170 -6.55 0.32 -29.12
N GLN A 171 -5.72 1.35 -28.97
CA GLN A 171 -4.52 1.60 -29.76
C GLN A 171 -3.31 1.07 -29.01
N ILE A 172 -2.44 0.33 -29.71
CA ILE A 172 -1.16 -0.12 -29.18
C ILE A 172 0.00 0.39 -30.04
N GLU A 173 1.13 0.64 -29.40
CA GLU A 173 2.40 0.89 -30.07
C GLU A 173 3.52 0.07 -29.42
N LEU A 174 4.51 -0.30 -30.25
CA LEU A 174 5.53 -1.27 -29.91
C LEU A 174 6.82 -0.58 -29.46
N LEU A 175 7.21 -0.82 -28.21
CA LEU A 175 8.55 -0.54 -27.72
C LEU A 175 9.43 -1.73 -28.04
N VAL A 176 10.34 -1.59 -29.01
CA VAL A 176 11.21 -2.69 -29.46
C VAL A 176 12.53 -2.68 -28.70
N VAL A 177 12.92 -3.82 -28.15
CA VAL A 177 14.20 -4.05 -27.46
C VAL A 177 14.86 -5.33 -27.97
N SER A 178 16.19 -5.42 -27.91
CA SER A 178 16.97 -6.44 -28.62
C SER A 178 17.62 -7.51 -27.75
N SER A 179 17.36 -7.54 -26.43
CA SER A 179 17.93 -8.53 -25.51
C SER A 179 17.03 -8.79 -24.31
N VAL A 180 17.24 -9.92 -23.63
CA VAL A 180 16.51 -10.25 -22.40
C VAL A 180 16.79 -9.21 -21.31
N GLU A 181 18.04 -8.77 -21.17
CA GLU A 181 18.39 -7.71 -20.22
C GLU A 181 17.69 -6.38 -20.51
N ASP A 182 17.58 -5.99 -21.79
CA ASP A 182 16.85 -4.79 -22.18
C ASP A 182 15.35 -4.93 -21.90
N ALA A 183 14.78 -6.11 -22.14
CA ALA A 183 13.36 -6.40 -21.90
C ALA A 183 12.98 -6.32 -20.42
N VAL A 184 13.75 -6.98 -19.55
CA VAL A 184 13.57 -6.90 -18.10
C VAL A 184 13.77 -5.47 -17.60
N THR A 185 14.76 -4.75 -18.16
CA THR A 185 15.01 -3.34 -17.82
C THR A 185 13.84 -2.44 -18.23
N ALA A 186 13.26 -2.64 -19.42
CA ALA A 186 12.10 -1.90 -19.88
C ALA A 186 10.90 -2.10 -18.95
N VAL A 187 10.56 -3.35 -18.60
CA VAL A 187 9.44 -3.67 -17.70
C VAL A 187 9.65 -3.10 -16.29
N ALA A 188 10.89 -3.10 -15.80
CA ALA A 188 11.24 -2.50 -14.52
C ALA A 188 11.07 -0.97 -14.52
N LEU A 189 11.35 -0.30 -15.64
CA LEU A 189 11.43 1.16 -15.69
C LEU A 189 10.21 1.85 -16.28
N ASN A 190 9.53 1.25 -17.24
CA ASN A 190 8.41 1.87 -17.93
C ASN A 190 7.07 1.35 -17.39
N GLY A 191 6.39 2.22 -16.65
CA GLY A 191 5.07 1.92 -16.09
C GLY A 191 3.97 1.76 -17.14
N GLU A 192 4.16 2.36 -18.32
CA GLU A 192 3.18 2.39 -19.42
C GLU A 192 3.10 1.06 -20.18
N ILE A 193 4.10 0.17 -20.04
CA ILE A 193 4.08 -1.16 -20.64
C ILE A 193 2.94 -1.98 -20.04
N GLN A 194 2.04 -2.46 -20.90
CA GLN A 194 0.88 -3.28 -20.52
C GLN A 194 0.95 -4.73 -20.99
N ALA A 195 1.81 -5.06 -21.95
CA ALA A 195 2.06 -6.44 -22.36
C ALA A 195 3.49 -6.58 -22.88
N ALA A 196 4.02 -7.80 -22.88
CA ALA A 196 5.33 -8.10 -23.45
C ALA A 196 5.26 -9.33 -24.36
N ILE A 197 5.90 -9.21 -25.52
CA ILE A 197 6.08 -10.28 -26.50
C ILE A 197 7.58 -10.58 -26.53
N VAL A 198 7.96 -11.81 -26.22
CA VAL A 198 9.38 -12.21 -26.10
C VAL A 198 9.68 -13.31 -27.10
N ARG A 199 10.74 -13.13 -27.90
CA ARG A 199 11.27 -14.17 -28.78
C ARG A 199 12.14 -15.14 -27.99
N HIS A 200 11.98 -16.45 -28.23
CA HIS A 200 12.61 -17.50 -27.45
C HIS A 200 14.15 -17.52 -27.56
N ASP A 201 14.69 -17.24 -28.73
CA ASP A 201 16.12 -17.24 -29.07
C ASP A 201 16.78 -15.85 -28.92
N LEU A 202 16.17 -14.95 -28.16
CA LEU A 202 16.69 -13.60 -27.94
C LEU A 202 18.01 -13.66 -27.15
N PRO A 203 19.06 -12.89 -27.53
CA PRO A 203 20.31 -12.90 -26.79
C PRO A 203 20.08 -12.44 -25.35
N LEU A 204 20.74 -13.10 -24.40
CA LEU A 204 20.60 -12.76 -22.98
C LEU A 204 21.09 -11.31 -22.74
N ARG A 205 22.28 -10.98 -23.25
CA ARG A 205 23.01 -9.75 -22.91
C ARG A 205 22.68 -8.59 -23.84
N SER A 206 22.54 -7.40 -23.25
CA SER A 206 22.45 -6.15 -24.02
C SER A 206 23.79 -5.79 -24.64
N ARG A 207 23.79 -5.36 -25.90
CA ARG A 207 25.00 -4.91 -26.63
C ARG A 207 25.61 -3.66 -25.99
N ASP A 208 24.75 -2.78 -25.46
CA ASP A 208 25.11 -1.49 -24.89
C ASP A 208 24.60 -1.38 -23.44
N ARG A 209 25.10 -2.26 -22.56
CA ARG A 209 24.74 -2.25 -21.12
C ARG A 209 25.00 -0.88 -20.51
N VAL A 210 23.94 -0.26 -19.99
CA VAL A 210 24.04 1.03 -19.28
C VAL A 210 24.38 0.82 -17.80
N PRO A 211 25.03 1.78 -17.11
CA PRO A 211 25.43 1.61 -15.70
C PRO A 211 24.28 1.21 -14.76
N LEU A 212 23.06 1.63 -15.06
CA LEU A 212 21.85 1.24 -14.34
C LEU A 212 21.61 -0.27 -14.36
N MET A 213 21.89 -0.94 -15.47
CA MET A 213 21.68 -2.38 -15.61
C MET A 213 22.59 -3.17 -14.68
N ASN A 214 23.78 -2.67 -14.36
CA ASN A 214 24.63 -3.30 -13.35
C ASN A 214 24.01 -3.25 -11.95
N THR A 215 23.23 -2.19 -11.67
CA THR A 215 22.51 -2.03 -10.39
C THR A 215 21.21 -2.84 -10.36
N LEU A 216 20.52 -2.91 -11.51
CA LEU A 216 19.24 -3.60 -11.65
C LEU A 216 19.41 -5.11 -11.81
N LEU A 217 20.36 -5.57 -12.62
CA LEU A 217 20.51 -6.96 -13.08
C LEU A 217 21.77 -7.66 -12.53
N GLY A 218 22.65 -6.91 -11.84
CA GLY A 218 23.94 -7.39 -11.35
C GLY A 218 25.12 -7.16 -12.30
N ALA A 219 26.33 -7.36 -11.78
CA ALA A 219 27.58 -7.26 -12.54
C ALA A 219 27.67 -8.34 -13.62
N ASN A 220 28.45 -8.07 -14.66
CA ASN A 220 28.64 -8.98 -15.79
C ASN A 220 29.73 -10.01 -15.45
N ASP A 221 29.46 -10.90 -14.50
CA ASP A 221 30.47 -11.83 -13.97
C ASP A 221 30.67 -13.09 -14.86
N ASP A 222 29.72 -13.37 -15.77
CA ASP A 222 29.70 -14.58 -16.63
C ASP A 222 29.76 -14.24 -18.14
N ALA A 223 30.76 -13.44 -18.55
CA ALA A 223 31.01 -13.11 -19.95
C ALA A 223 31.59 -14.32 -20.72
N GLY A 224 30.74 -15.30 -21.09
CA GLY A 224 31.17 -16.47 -21.88
C GLY A 224 30.22 -17.66 -21.93
N THR A 225 29.01 -17.56 -21.36
CA THR A 225 27.99 -18.63 -21.45
C THR A 225 27.21 -18.53 -22.77
N ILE A 226 26.94 -19.67 -23.40
CA ILE A 226 26.16 -19.78 -24.64
C ILE A 226 24.69 -19.46 -24.33
N ASP A 227 24.03 -18.66 -25.18
CA ASP A 227 22.60 -18.39 -25.11
C ASP A 227 21.83 -19.72 -25.19
N CYS A 228 20.87 -19.93 -24.30
CA CYS A 228 20.04 -21.14 -24.35
C CYS A 228 18.55 -20.78 -24.24
N GLY A 229 17.67 -21.60 -24.80
CA GLY A 229 16.22 -21.35 -24.84
C GLY A 229 15.56 -21.00 -23.50
N ARG A 230 16.19 -21.37 -22.39
CA ARG A 230 15.79 -21.00 -21.03
C ARG A 230 15.87 -19.50 -20.72
N ASP A 231 16.61 -18.72 -21.51
CA ASP A 231 16.73 -17.26 -21.32
C ASP A 231 15.38 -16.55 -21.43
N ALA A 232 14.48 -17.04 -22.30
CA ALA A 232 13.12 -16.54 -22.38
C ALA A 232 12.30 -16.88 -21.13
N ILE A 233 12.39 -18.12 -20.62
CA ILE A 233 11.72 -18.51 -19.36
C ILE A 233 12.18 -17.61 -18.20
N GLU A 234 13.49 -17.43 -18.05
CA GLU A 234 14.05 -16.54 -17.03
C GLU A 234 13.58 -15.08 -17.22
N CYS A 235 13.47 -14.61 -18.48
CA CYS A 235 12.90 -13.30 -18.79
C CYS A 235 11.46 -13.16 -18.25
N GLY A 236 10.61 -14.14 -18.55
CA GLY A 236 9.22 -14.18 -18.08
C GLY A 236 9.11 -14.20 -16.55
N GLU A 237 9.93 -15.00 -15.86
CA GLU A 237 9.92 -15.10 -14.40
C GLU A 237 10.23 -13.75 -13.75
N TRP A 238 11.23 -13.04 -14.28
CA TRP A 238 11.58 -11.71 -13.80
C TRP A 238 10.50 -10.68 -14.12
N MET A 239 9.87 -10.76 -15.31
CA MET A 239 8.73 -9.90 -15.65
C MET A 239 7.54 -10.12 -14.72
N ARG A 240 7.19 -11.38 -14.39
CA ARG A 240 6.13 -11.70 -13.42
C ARG A 240 6.48 -11.21 -12.01
N LEU A 241 7.73 -11.36 -11.59
CA LEU A 241 8.18 -10.85 -10.30
C LEU A 241 8.06 -9.32 -10.24
N LEU A 242 8.37 -8.60 -11.32
CA LEU A 242 8.30 -7.13 -11.36
C LEU A 242 6.87 -6.60 -11.54
N ARG A 243 6.14 -7.18 -12.49
CA ARG A 243 4.83 -6.75 -13.02
C ARG A 243 3.94 -7.97 -13.27
N PRO A 244 3.34 -8.58 -12.23
CA PRO A 244 2.60 -9.84 -12.37
C PRO A 244 1.36 -9.70 -13.27
N HIS A 245 0.78 -8.50 -13.36
CA HIS A 245 -0.48 -8.23 -14.04
C HIS A 245 -0.35 -7.87 -15.53
N ILE A 246 0.86 -7.72 -16.08
CA ILE A 246 0.99 -7.52 -17.54
C ILE A 246 0.94 -8.86 -18.26
N ASP A 247 0.34 -8.88 -19.44
CA ASP A 247 0.21 -10.11 -20.24
C ASP A 247 1.56 -10.42 -20.93
N LEU A 248 2.02 -11.67 -20.86
CA LEU A 248 3.28 -12.15 -21.42
C LEU A 248 3.02 -13.17 -22.54
N TYR A 249 3.62 -12.96 -23.69
CA TYR A 249 3.51 -13.82 -24.87
C TYR A 249 4.88 -14.31 -25.32
N LEU A 250 5.01 -15.60 -25.59
CA LEU A 250 6.25 -16.22 -26.09
C LEU A 250 6.14 -16.49 -27.59
N LEU A 251 7.17 -16.14 -28.35
CA LEU A 251 7.33 -16.55 -29.74
C LEU A 251 8.44 -17.57 -29.83
N THR A 252 8.12 -18.77 -30.32
CA THR A 252 9.08 -19.85 -30.44
C THR A 252 9.11 -20.42 -31.86
N ASP A 253 10.29 -20.84 -32.28
CA ASP A 253 10.52 -21.63 -33.51
C ASP A 253 10.80 -23.10 -33.19
N GLU A 254 10.82 -23.48 -31.91
CA GLU A 254 11.07 -24.84 -31.45
C GLU A 254 9.99 -25.80 -31.91
N SER A 255 10.41 -27.01 -32.28
CA SER A 255 9.48 -28.03 -32.74
C SER A 255 8.54 -28.45 -31.60
N ILE A 256 7.24 -28.47 -31.87
CA ILE A 256 6.22 -29.03 -30.97
C ILE A 256 6.52 -30.50 -30.61
N ALA A 257 7.33 -31.21 -31.41
CA ALA A 257 7.73 -32.59 -31.18
C ALA A 257 8.94 -32.75 -30.25
N ALA A 258 9.52 -31.67 -29.73
CA ALA A 258 10.53 -31.74 -28.69
C ALA A 258 9.88 -32.18 -27.37
N ASP A 259 10.53 -33.09 -26.64
CA ASP A 259 10.09 -33.46 -25.30
C ASP A 259 10.22 -32.23 -24.39
N ALA A 260 9.10 -31.59 -24.07
CA ALA A 260 9.08 -30.56 -23.04
C ALA A 260 9.34 -31.25 -21.70
N GLU A 261 10.51 -31.00 -21.10
CA GLU A 261 10.69 -31.22 -19.66
C GLU A 261 9.66 -30.35 -18.90
N ASP A 262 9.45 -30.57 -17.59
CA ASP A 262 8.50 -29.84 -16.74
C ASP A 262 8.83 -28.32 -16.66
N GLU A 263 8.64 -27.58 -17.74
CA GLU A 263 8.92 -26.16 -17.84
C GLU A 263 7.80 -25.35 -17.16
N PRO A 264 8.16 -24.30 -16.39
CA PRO A 264 7.17 -23.49 -15.67
C PRO A 264 6.27 -22.70 -16.63
N ASP A 265 4.96 -22.71 -16.35
CA ASP A 265 3.93 -21.98 -17.11
C ASP A 265 3.95 -20.48 -16.77
N VAL A 266 4.89 -19.75 -17.37
CA VAL A 266 5.15 -18.32 -17.08
C VAL A 266 4.44 -17.38 -18.06
N TYR A 267 4.27 -17.82 -19.31
CA TYR A 267 3.72 -17.05 -20.41
C TYR A 267 2.22 -17.35 -20.59
N ASP A 268 1.39 -16.33 -20.77
CA ASP A 268 -0.06 -16.52 -20.91
C ASP A 268 -0.43 -17.27 -22.21
N ARG A 269 0.40 -17.15 -23.24
CA ARG A 269 0.25 -17.89 -24.51
C ARG A 269 1.55 -17.93 -25.32
N THR A 270 1.81 -19.07 -25.95
CA THR A 270 2.94 -19.29 -26.87
C THR A 270 2.46 -19.32 -28.33
N PHE A 271 3.24 -18.74 -29.23
CA PHE A 271 2.99 -18.68 -30.67
C PHE A 271 4.16 -19.27 -31.46
N TYR A 272 3.84 -19.97 -32.55
CA TYR A 272 4.83 -20.66 -33.38
C TYR A 272 5.14 -19.86 -34.64
N ARG A 273 6.41 -19.44 -34.82
CA ARG A 273 6.87 -18.62 -35.95
C ARG A 273 6.10 -17.30 -36.13
N LEU A 274 6.46 -16.55 -37.17
CA LEU A 274 5.83 -15.30 -37.58
C LEU A 274 4.51 -15.49 -38.37
N ASN A 275 4.04 -16.72 -38.56
CA ASN A 275 2.90 -17.02 -39.41
C ASN A 275 1.56 -16.46 -38.85
N ASP A 276 1.48 -16.23 -37.54
CA ASP A 276 0.24 -15.92 -36.83
C ASP A 276 0.25 -14.51 -36.19
N ALA A 277 0.82 -13.51 -36.86
CA ALA A 277 0.85 -12.12 -36.36
C ALA A 277 -0.56 -11.56 -36.07
N THR A 278 -1.58 -11.98 -36.83
CA THR A 278 -2.98 -11.59 -36.61
C THR A 278 -3.55 -12.14 -35.31
N ASP A 279 -3.29 -13.42 -35.00
CA ASP A 279 -3.76 -14.05 -33.77
C ASP A 279 -3.01 -13.55 -32.55
N LEU A 280 -1.70 -13.27 -32.70
CA LEU A 280 -0.89 -12.61 -31.68
C LEU A 280 -1.47 -11.23 -31.35
N ASN A 281 -1.67 -10.38 -32.35
CA ASN A 281 -2.27 -9.05 -32.15
C ASN A 281 -3.65 -9.13 -31.48
N SER A 282 -4.50 -10.06 -31.94
CA SER A 282 -5.83 -10.27 -31.36
C SER A 282 -5.77 -10.72 -29.89
N SER A 283 -4.79 -11.56 -29.54
CA SER A 283 -4.56 -12.03 -28.17
C SER A 283 -4.10 -10.90 -27.26
N VAL A 284 -3.12 -10.10 -27.71
CA VAL A 284 -2.63 -8.92 -26.98
C VAL A 284 -3.78 -7.95 -26.68
N LEU A 285 -4.59 -7.61 -27.69
CA LEU A 285 -5.75 -6.73 -27.53
C LEU A 285 -6.80 -7.33 -26.59
N ALA A 286 -7.04 -8.65 -26.67
CA ALA A 286 -7.97 -9.34 -25.78
C ALA A 286 -7.52 -9.33 -24.31
N GLY A 287 -6.23 -9.57 -24.04
CA GLY A 287 -5.65 -9.51 -22.68
C GLY A 287 -5.80 -8.12 -22.06
N ILE A 288 -5.44 -7.08 -22.81
CA ILE A 288 -5.59 -5.69 -22.39
C ILE A 288 -7.07 -5.34 -22.10
N ARG A 289 -7.98 -5.68 -23.02
CA ARG A 289 -9.44 -5.47 -22.83
C ARG A 289 -9.96 -6.22 -21.60
N LYS A 290 -9.53 -7.47 -21.41
CA LYS A 290 -9.92 -8.29 -20.25
C LYS A 290 -9.53 -7.61 -18.95
N ARG A 291 -8.32 -7.06 -18.83
CA ARG A 291 -7.87 -6.34 -17.62
C ARG A 291 -8.57 -4.99 -17.44
N TYR A 292 -8.74 -4.24 -18.53
CA TYR A 292 -9.44 -2.96 -18.55
C TYR A 292 -10.93 -3.07 -18.20
N ALA A 293 -11.60 -4.18 -18.52
CA ALA A 293 -13.02 -4.32 -18.24
C ALA A 293 -13.34 -4.07 -16.76
N THR A 294 -14.47 -3.43 -16.49
CA THR A 294 -15.00 -3.25 -15.14
C THR A 294 -16.40 -3.84 -15.12
N PRO A 295 -16.53 -5.17 -14.97
CA PRO A 295 -17.77 -5.89 -15.23
C PRO A 295 -18.99 -5.26 -14.55
N PHE A 296 -18.84 -4.80 -13.30
CA PHE A 296 -19.94 -4.20 -12.57
C PHE A 296 -20.18 -2.74 -12.98
N PHE A 297 -19.12 -1.93 -13.11
CA PHE A 297 -19.29 -0.53 -13.55
C PHE A 297 -19.79 -0.40 -14.99
N ASP A 298 -19.35 -1.28 -15.89
CA ASP A 298 -19.78 -1.31 -17.29
C ASP A 298 -21.27 -1.68 -17.39
N ALA A 299 -21.72 -2.66 -16.60
CA ALA A 299 -23.14 -2.99 -16.46
C ALA A 299 -23.95 -1.83 -15.88
N LEU A 300 -23.42 -1.15 -14.85
CA LEU A 300 -24.06 0.02 -14.26
C LEU A 300 -24.20 1.18 -15.26
N ARG A 301 -23.18 1.41 -16.09
CA ARG A 301 -23.21 2.40 -17.18
C ARG A 301 -24.24 2.03 -18.24
N ALA A 302 -24.30 0.76 -18.65
CA ALA A 302 -25.28 0.27 -19.60
C ALA A 302 -26.71 0.49 -19.06
N TYR A 303 -26.98 0.07 -17.82
CA TYR A 303 -28.26 0.30 -17.14
C TYR A 303 -28.62 1.79 -17.09
N ALA A 304 -27.67 2.66 -16.73
CA ALA A 304 -27.93 4.10 -16.64
C ALA A 304 -28.30 4.73 -18.00
N ALA A 305 -27.75 4.20 -19.09
CA ALA A 305 -28.04 4.66 -20.46
C ALA A 305 -29.38 4.14 -21.01
N GLU A 306 -29.87 3.00 -20.51
CA GLU A 306 -31.10 2.38 -21.00
C GLU A 306 -32.37 3.18 -20.62
N PRO A 307 -33.39 3.21 -21.50
CA PRO A 307 -34.70 3.79 -21.19
C PRO A 307 -35.53 2.81 -20.33
N VAL A 308 -35.33 2.86 -19.01
CA VAL A 308 -36.06 2.02 -18.04
C VAL A 308 -37.29 2.75 -17.49
N GLY A 309 -38.44 2.08 -17.48
CA GLY A 309 -39.66 2.54 -16.80
C GLY A 309 -39.62 2.24 -15.30
N GLN A 310 -40.02 3.19 -14.45
CA GLN A 310 -39.77 3.11 -13.00
C GLN A 310 -41.05 2.83 -12.19
N PHE A 311 -41.11 1.62 -11.63
CA PHE A 311 -42.05 1.22 -10.56
C PHE A 311 -41.31 0.60 -9.37
N HIS A 312 -40.00 0.83 -9.29
CA HIS A 312 -39.15 0.32 -8.23
C HIS A 312 -39.38 1.07 -6.90
N ALA A 313 -39.09 0.42 -5.77
CA ALA A 313 -39.26 0.99 -4.42
C ALA A 313 -38.37 2.20 -4.10
N LEU A 314 -37.49 2.63 -5.01
CA LEU A 314 -36.57 3.76 -4.83
C LEU A 314 -37.10 5.00 -5.58
N PRO A 315 -37.62 6.03 -4.89
CA PRO A 315 -38.14 7.23 -5.54
C PRO A 315 -37.06 8.02 -6.29
N VAL A 316 -35.84 7.99 -5.75
CA VAL A 316 -34.67 8.73 -6.27
C VAL A 316 -34.08 8.12 -7.55
N ALA A 317 -34.38 6.84 -7.83
CA ALA A 317 -33.90 6.18 -9.04
C ALA A 317 -34.32 7.01 -10.27
N ARG A 318 -33.42 7.12 -11.25
CA ARG A 318 -33.60 7.93 -12.47
C ARG A 318 -33.83 9.44 -12.24
N GLY A 319 -33.82 9.91 -10.99
CA GLY A 319 -33.86 11.32 -10.60
C GLY A 319 -35.21 12.04 -10.76
N ALA A 320 -36.29 11.35 -11.16
CA ALA A 320 -37.57 12.02 -11.43
C ALA A 320 -38.12 12.75 -10.20
N SER A 321 -38.00 12.17 -8.99
CA SER A 321 -38.40 12.81 -7.74
C SER A 321 -37.54 14.02 -7.35
N ILE A 322 -36.34 14.14 -7.92
CA ILE A 322 -35.38 15.22 -7.65
C ILE A 322 -35.63 16.37 -8.62
N PHE A 323 -35.58 16.10 -9.93
CA PHE A 323 -35.68 17.14 -10.96
C PHE A 323 -37.11 17.71 -11.11
N ASN A 324 -38.15 16.94 -10.80
CA ASN A 324 -39.53 17.45 -10.79
C ASN A 324 -39.91 18.11 -9.46
N SER A 325 -39.08 18.00 -8.43
CA SER A 325 -39.32 18.68 -7.15
C SER A 325 -39.01 20.17 -7.29
N ARG A 326 -39.83 21.02 -6.67
CA ARG A 326 -39.57 22.47 -6.61
C ARG A 326 -38.44 22.83 -5.64
N SER A 327 -38.04 21.90 -4.78
CA SER A 327 -37.13 22.16 -3.65
C SER A 327 -35.88 21.28 -3.64
N LEU A 328 -35.72 20.35 -4.59
CA LEU A 328 -34.57 19.42 -4.62
C LEU A 328 -33.77 19.50 -5.93
N GLN A 329 -34.02 20.49 -6.79
CA GLN A 329 -33.26 20.64 -8.05
C GLN A 329 -31.77 20.91 -7.78
N ASP A 330 -31.46 21.62 -6.71
CA ASP A 330 -30.10 21.89 -6.23
C ASP A 330 -29.31 20.60 -5.95
N MET A 331 -29.95 19.56 -5.40
CA MET A 331 -29.33 18.24 -5.23
C MET A 331 -28.97 17.62 -6.59
N GLY A 332 -29.86 17.74 -7.57
CA GLY A 332 -29.66 17.24 -8.93
C GLY A 332 -28.50 17.93 -9.66
N GLU A 333 -28.43 19.25 -9.51
CA GLU A 333 -27.35 20.09 -10.08
C GLU A 333 -26.01 19.84 -9.39
N PHE A 334 -26.01 19.68 -8.07
CA PHE A 334 -24.79 19.47 -7.29
C PHE A 334 -24.12 18.12 -7.58
N TYR A 335 -24.87 17.02 -7.54
CA TYR A 335 -24.31 15.68 -7.79
C TYR A 335 -24.25 15.30 -9.26
N GLY A 336 -25.04 15.96 -10.10
CA GLY A 336 -25.20 15.63 -11.51
C GLY A 336 -26.15 14.46 -11.76
N ARG A 337 -26.71 14.41 -12.97
CA ARG A 337 -27.79 13.47 -13.32
C ARG A 337 -27.37 12.00 -13.29
N ASN A 338 -26.11 11.70 -13.63
CA ASN A 338 -25.64 10.33 -13.81
C ASN A 338 -25.70 9.49 -12.52
N ILE A 339 -25.48 10.10 -11.34
CA ILE A 339 -25.56 9.35 -10.08
C ILE A 339 -26.97 8.77 -9.86
N PHE A 340 -28.00 9.55 -10.22
CA PHE A 340 -29.39 9.15 -10.08
C PHE A 340 -29.82 8.18 -11.18
N MET A 341 -29.28 8.33 -12.39
CA MET A 341 -29.51 7.40 -13.50
C MET A 341 -28.91 6.02 -13.23
N ALA A 342 -27.79 5.98 -12.50
CA ALA A 342 -27.13 4.78 -12.03
C ALA A 342 -27.71 4.24 -10.69
N GLU A 343 -28.75 4.85 -10.14
CA GLU A 343 -29.36 4.41 -8.89
C GLU A 343 -30.47 3.38 -9.16
N THR A 344 -30.34 2.19 -8.55
CA THR A 344 -31.23 1.04 -8.77
C THR A 344 -31.01 -0.07 -7.72
N SER A 345 -31.84 -1.12 -7.75
CA SER A 345 -31.62 -2.37 -6.99
C SER A 345 -31.03 -3.49 -7.84
N SER A 346 -30.63 -4.59 -7.19
CA SER A 346 -30.02 -5.79 -7.77
C SER A 346 -30.91 -6.60 -8.73
N THR A 347 -32.13 -6.15 -9.04
CA THR A 347 -33.14 -6.96 -9.73
C THR A 347 -33.29 -6.67 -11.24
N SER A 348 -32.44 -5.82 -11.84
CA SER A 348 -32.62 -5.40 -13.24
C SER A 348 -31.31 -5.10 -13.98
N GLY A 349 -31.32 -5.26 -15.31
CA GLY A 349 -30.32 -4.66 -16.21
C GLY A 349 -28.91 -5.26 -16.19
N GLY A 350 -28.77 -6.56 -15.93
CA GLY A 350 -27.44 -7.22 -15.87
C GLY A 350 -26.64 -6.90 -14.61
N LEU A 351 -27.28 -6.28 -13.62
CA LEU A 351 -26.72 -6.07 -12.29
C LEU A 351 -26.85 -7.34 -11.44
N ASP A 352 -26.01 -7.42 -10.42
CA ASP A 352 -25.82 -8.60 -9.57
C ASP A 352 -26.19 -8.29 -8.12
N SER A 353 -26.43 -9.31 -7.31
CA SER A 353 -26.72 -9.16 -5.89
C SER A 353 -25.44 -9.25 -5.06
N LEU A 354 -25.13 -8.23 -4.26
CA LEU A 354 -23.94 -8.29 -3.37
C LEU A 354 -24.04 -9.42 -2.35
N LEU A 355 -25.26 -9.76 -1.91
CA LEU A 355 -25.50 -10.77 -0.88
C LEU A 355 -25.39 -12.21 -1.42
N ASP A 356 -25.53 -12.38 -2.73
CA ASP A 356 -25.41 -13.68 -3.41
C ASP A 356 -24.92 -13.45 -4.84
N PRO A 357 -23.63 -13.11 -5.02
CA PRO A 357 -23.11 -12.66 -6.31
C PRO A 357 -22.86 -13.84 -7.26
N HIS A 358 -23.52 -13.83 -8.42
CA HIS A 358 -23.38 -14.84 -9.49
C HIS A 358 -22.99 -14.25 -10.85
N GLY A 359 -22.99 -12.92 -10.98
CA GLY A 359 -22.83 -12.18 -12.23
C GLY A 359 -21.72 -11.15 -12.16
N THR A 360 -22.05 -9.90 -12.49
CA THR A 360 -21.05 -8.83 -12.68
C THR A 360 -20.28 -8.47 -11.41
N ILE A 361 -20.89 -8.55 -10.23
CA ILE A 361 -20.19 -8.36 -8.95
C ILE A 361 -19.26 -9.55 -8.70
N ARG A 362 -19.71 -10.79 -8.96
CA ARG A 362 -18.85 -11.97 -8.82
C ARG A 362 -17.60 -11.86 -9.69
N VAL A 363 -17.75 -11.52 -10.97
CA VAL A 363 -16.61 -11.36 -11.89
C VAL A 363 -15.70 -10.21 -11.42
N ALA A 364 -16.25 -9.11 -10.92
CA ALA A 364 -15.44 -8.01 -10.37
C ALA A 364 -14.65 -8.44 -9.11
N MET A 365 -15.26 -9.22 -8.22
CA MET A 365 -14.61 -9.82 -7.05
C MET A 365 -13.51 -10.83 -7.44
N ASP A 366 -13.74 -11.66 -8.46
CA ASP A 366 -12.74 -12.61 -8.98
C ASP A 366 -11.54 -11.87 -9.57
N LYS A 367 -11.79 -10.82 -10.35
CA LYS A 367 -10.72 -9.95 -10.84
C LYS A 367 -9.96 -9.29 -9.70
N ALA A 368 -10.64 -8.84 -8.64
CA ALA A 368 -9.98 -8.29 -7.46
C ALA A 368 -9.14 -9.34 -6.72
N ALA A 369 -9.61 -10.59 -6.61
CA ALA A 369 -8.83 -11.67 -6.02
C ALA A 369 -7.50 -11.87 -6.77
N LEU A 370 -7.52 -11.83 -8.10
CA LEU A 370 -6.30 -11.85 -8.93
C LEU A 370 -5.39 -10.62 -8.70
N THR A 371 -5.94 -9.41 -8.64
CA THR A 371 -5.17 -8.17 -8.40
C THR A 371 -4.39 -8.20 -7.07
N TRP A 372 -5.00 -8.73 -6.01
CA TRP A 372 -4.42 -8.75 -4.67
C TRP A 372 -3.90 -10.11 -4.23
N ASN A 373 -3.75 -11.07 -5.15
CA ASN A 373 -3.19 -12.39 -4.92
C ASN A 373 -3.93 -13.24 -3.86
N ALA A 374 -5.25 -13.11 -3.82
CA ALA A 374 -6.13 -13.81 -2.90
C ALA A 374 -6.90 -14.94 -3.62
N ASP A 375 -7.34 -15.96 -2.89
CA ASP A 375 -8.24 -17.00 -3.43
C ASP A 375 -9.66 -16.44 -3.60
N HIS A 376 -10.08 -15.62 -2.65
CA HIS A 376 -11.38 -14.95 -2.67
C HIS A 376 -11.26 -13.49 -2.25
N THR A 377 -12.06 -12.63 -2.87
CA THR A 377 -12.22 -11.23 -2.46
C THR A 377 -13.69 -10.89 -2.30
N TYR A 378 -14.02 -10.16 -1.23
CA TYR A 378 -15.38 -9.69 -0.95
C TYR A 378 -15.41 -8.16 -0.91
N PHE A 379 -16.34 -7.55 -1.62
CA PHE A 379 -16.61 -6.12 -1.56
C PHE A 379 -17.46 -5.77 -0.34
N VAL A 380 -17.05 -4.74 0.40
CA VAL A 380 -17.72 -4.26 1.61
C VAL A 380 -18.09 -2.79 1.44
N THR A 381 -19.36 -2.47 1.63
CA THR A 381 -19.92 -1.11 1.38
C THR A 381 -20.07 -0.27 2.65
N ASN A 382 -19.62 -0.76 3.81
CA ASN A 382 -19.72 -0.05 5.09
C ASN A 382 -18.36 0.12 5.79
N GLY A 383 -17.32 0.29 4.98
CA GLY A 383 -15.94 0.53 5.39
C GLY A 383 -15.26 -0.68 6.02
N THR A 384 -13.95 -0.56 6.19
CA THR A 384 -13.09 -1.58 6.81
C THR A 384 -13.47 -1.86 8.25
N SER A 385 -14.11 -0.88 8.92
CA SER A 385 -14.71 -1.10 10.23
C SER A 385 -15.69 -2.29 10.24
N THR A 386 -16.38 -2.52 9.13
CA THR A 386 -17.32 -3.62 8.95
C THR A 386 -16.59 -4.86 8.43
N ALA A 387 -15.64 -4.70 7.52
CA ALA A 387 -14.78 -5.78 7.04
C ALA A 387 -14.10 -6.54 8.19
N ASN A 388 -13.53 -5.79 9.14
CA ASN A 388 -12.90 -6.32 10.34
C ASN A 388 -13.88 -7.15 11.20
N LYS A 389 -15.11 -6.67 11.37
CA LYS A 389 -16.14 -7.38 12.15
C LYS A 389 -16.58 -8.67 11.47
N ILE A 390 -16.74 -8.65 10.14
CA ILE A 390 -17.06 -9.83 9.34
C ILE A 390 -16.01 -10.93 9.58
N VAL A 391 -14.72 -10.59 9.44
CA VAL A 391 -13.64 -11.58 9.62
C VAL A 391 -13.59 -12.10 11.06
N VAL A 392 -13.67 -11.21 12.06
CA VAL A 392 -13.66 -11.62 13.47
C VAL A 392 -14.85 -12.52 13.80
N GLN A 393 -16.07 -12.12 13.43
CA GLN A 393 -17.28 -12.90 13.68
C GLN A 393 -17.25 -14.25 12.95
N ALA A 394 -16.73 -14.30 11.72
CA ALA A 394 -16.67 -15.51 10.92
C ALA A 394 -15.75 -16.59 11.51
N LEU A 395 -14.68 -16.17 12.20
CA LEU A 395 -13.56 -17.05 12.56
C LEU A 395 -13.46 -17.35 14.05
N THR A 396 -14.20 -16.62 14.88
CA THR A 396 -14.13 -16.74 16.35
C THR A 396 -15.49 -17.06 16.94
N ARG A 397 -15.47 -17.62 18.15
CA ARG A 397 -16.64 -17.96 18.95
C ARG A 397 -16.50 -17.39 20.36
N PRO A 398 -17.61 -17.30 21.13
CA PRO A 398 -17.54 -16.94 22.53
C PRO A 398 -16.54 -17.82 23.28
N GLY A 399 -15.60 -17.18 23.99
CA GLY A 399 -14.57 -17.88 24.76
C GLY A 399 -13.25 -18.17 24.03
N ASP A 400 -13.19 -17.98 22.71
CA ASP A 400 -11.92 -18.04 21.95
C ASP A 400 -10.99 -16.90 22.37
N ILE A 401 -9.68 -17.14 22.34
CA ILE A 401 -8.66 -16.13 22.62
C ILE A 401 -8.17 -15.54 21.29
N VAL A 402 -8.14 -14.21 21.22
CA VAL A 402 -7.60 -13.46 20.06
C VAL A 402 -6.43 -12.61 20.53
N LEU A 403 -5.24 -12.90 20.00
CA LEU A 403 -4.07 -12.05 20.19
C LEU A 403 -4.21 -10.84 19.28
N ILE A 404 -4.19 -9.64 19.85
CA ILE A 404 -4.52 -8.41 19.14
C ILE A 404 -3.49 -7.32 19.39
N ASP A 405 -2.99 -6.72 18.30
CA ASP A 405 -2.21 -5.48 18.35
C ASP A 405 -3.01 -4.41 19.08
N ARG A 406 -2.45 -3.89 20.17
CA ARG A 406 -3.14 -2.90 21.00
C ARG A 406 -3.37 -1.57 20.28
N ASN A 407 -2.55 -1.23 19.29
CA ASN A 407 -2.71 -0.02 18.46
C ASN A 407 -3.64 -0.23 17.26
N CYS A 408 -4.45 -1.30 17.28
CA CYS A 408 -5.41 -1.56 16.23
C CYS A 408 -6.63 -0.63 16.30
N HIS A 409 -7.33 -0.53 15.18
CA HIS A 409 -8.51 0.32 15.08
C HIS A 409 -9.66 -0.18 15.98
N LYS A 410 -10.47 0.76 16.50
CA LYS A 410 -11.62 0.46 17.39
C LYS A 410 -12.60 -0.59 16.84
N SER A 411 -12.66 -0.78 15.51
CA SER A 411 -13.54 -1.78 14.88
C SER A 411 -13.26 -3.22 15.31
N HIS A 412 -12.00 -3.57 15.54
CA HIS A 412 -11.63 -4.93 15.94
C HIS A 412 -12.20 -5.25 17.31
N HIS A 413 -12.08 -4.29 18.23
CA HIS A 413 -12.67 -4.37 19.56
C HIS A 413 -14.18 -4.58 19.52
N TYR A 414 -14.90 -3.83 18.68
CA TYR A 414 -16.33 -4.06 18.48
C TYR A 414 -16.63 -5.44 17.87
N GLY A 415 -15.79 -5.92 16.94
CA GLY A 415 -15.89 -7.29 16.41
C GLY A 415 -15.77 -8.34 17.52
N LEU A 416 -14.80 -8.18 18.42
CA LEU A 416 -14.59 -9.07 19.57
C LEU A 416 -15.74 -9.00 20.58
N VAL A 417 -16.28 -7.80 20.86
CA VAL A 417 -17.50 -7.65 21.69
C VAL A 417 -18.64 -8.44 21.08
N LEU A 418 -18.89 -8.29 19.77
CA LEU A 418 -20.00 -8.95 19.08
C LEU A 418 -19.81 -10.48 19.01
N ALA A 419 -18.59 -10.94 18.76
CA ALA A 419 -18.27 -12.37 18.69
C ALA A 419 -18.17 -13.04 20.08
N GLY A 420 -17.96 -12.27 21.16
CA GLY A 420 -17.73 -12.79 22.51
C GLY A 420 -16.34 -13.41 22.71
N ALA A 421 -15.40 -13.14 21.81
CA ALA A 421 -14.02 -13.59 21.93
C ALA A 421 -13.23 -12.71 22.91
N TYR A 422 -12.25 -13.31 23.58
CA TYR A 422 -11.44 -12.65 24.61
C TYR A 422 -10.17 -12.03 24.00
N PRO A 423 -10.05 -10.69 23.96
CA PRO A 423 -8.80 -10.06 23.55
C PRO A 423 -7.68 -10.34 24.54
N MET A 424 -6.53 -10.77 24.01
CA MET A 424 -5.23 -10.67 24.67
C MET A 424 -4.41 -9.61 23.94
N TYR A 425 -4.16 -8.47 24.59
CA TYR A 425 -3.46 -7.37 23.97
C TYR A 425 -1.96 -7.61 23.89
N LEU A 426 -1.37 -7.23 22.77
CA LEU A 426 0.06 -7.27 22.53
C LEU A 426 0.62 -5.86 22.45
N ASP A 427 1.63 -5.59 23.27
CA ASP A 427 2.25 -4.27 23.32
C ASP A 427 3.19 -4.03 22.14
N ALA A 428 3.01 -2.89 21.50
CA ALA A 428 3.96 -2.36 20.54
C ALA A 428 5.14 -1.71 21.26
N TYR A 429 6.32 -1.71 20.63
CA TYR A 429 7.46 -1.03 21.24
C TYR A 429 7.23 0.49 21.32
N PRO A 430 7.55 1.14 22.47
CA PRO A 430 7.37 2.58 22.62
C PRO A 430 8.45 3.38 21.89
N LEU A 431 8.07 4.53 21.34
CA LEU A 431 8.97 5.55 20.79
C LEU A 431 8.79 6.86 21.57
N ALA A 432 9.19 6.82 22.84
CA ALA A 432 8.97 7.89 23.81
C ALA A 432 9.41 9.29 23.32
N PRO A 433 10.58 9.49 22.65
CA PRO A 433 10.99 10.81 22.17
C PRO A 433 10.02 11.48 21.18
N PHE A 434 9.11 10.71 20.58
CA PHE A 434 8.17 11.19 19.57
C PHE A 434 6.70 11.07 20.00
N ALA A 435 6.44 10.54 21.20
CA ALA A 435 5.10 10.21 21.69
C ALA A 435 4.31 9.35 20.68
N ILE A 436 4.96 8.32 20.13
CA ILE A 436 4.41 7.39 19.14
C ILE A 436 4.65 5.95 19.61
N TYR A 437 3.83 5.01 19.14
CA TYR A 437 4.09 3.57 19.25
C TYR A 437 4.56 3.01 17.91
N GLY A 438 5.48 2.05 17.98
CA GLY A 438 5.92 1.27 16.83
C GLY A 438 4.98 0.11 16.51
N ALA A 439 5.57 -1.07 16.38
CA ALA A 439 4.89 -2.33 16.05
C ALA A 439 5.07 -3.38 17.16
N VAL A 440 4.29 -4.44 17.12
CA VAL A 440 4.38 -5.58 18.03
C VAL A 440 5.50 -6.51 17.57
N SER A 441 6.50 -6.72 18.43
CA SER A 441 7.65 -7.56 18.04
C SER A 441 7.31 -9.05 17.98
N LEU A 442 8.00 -9.79 17.11
CA LEU A 442 7.90 -11.25 17.02
C LEU A 442 8.19 -11.94 18.35
N ARG A 443 9.16 -11.41 19.10
CA ARG A 443 9.47 -11.89 20.44
C ARG A 443 8.26 -11.79 21.38
N THR A 444 7.55 -10.65 21.35
CA THR A 444 6.32 -10.41 22.13
C THR A 444 5.24 -11.41 21.75
N ILE A 445 4.99 -11.62 20.45
CA ILE A 445 3.95 -12.54 19.98
C ILE A 445 4.29 -13.99 20.38
N LYS A 446 5.53 -14.42 20.17
CA LYS A 446 5.99 -15.77 20.54
C LYS A 446 5.88 -16.00 22.05
N ARG A 447 6.33 -15.05 22.88
CA ARG A 447 6.21 -15.15 24.34
C ARG A 447 4.75 -15.32 24.75
N ALA A 448 3.83 -14.51 24.22
CA ALA A 448 2.41 -14.63 24.52
C ALA A 448 1.84 -16.02 24.20
N LEU A 449 2.19 -16.60 23.05
CA LEU A 449 1.74 -17.95 22.68
C LEU A 449 2.33 -19.04 23.56
N LEU A 450 3.63 -18.93 23.89
CA LEU A 450 4.32 -19.89 24.77
C LEU A 450 3.79 -19.83 26.21
N ASP A 451 3.46 -18.63 26.70
CA ASP A 451 2.86 -18.46 28.02
C ASP A 451 1.45 -19.07 28.06
N LEU A 452 0.66 -18.92 27.00
CA LEU A 452 -0.65 -19.59 26.86
C LEU A 452 -0.51 -21.12 26.70
N GLU A 453 0.54 -21.60 26.05
CA GLU A 453 0.87 -23.02 25.96
C GLU A 453 1.20 -23.60 27.33
N ALA A 454 2.06 -22.93 28.11
CA ALA A 454 2.40 -23.30 29.47
C ALA A 454 1.16 -23.28 30.40
N ALA A 455 0.21 -22.38 30.15
CA ALA A 455 -1.07 -22.32 30.87
C ALA A 455 -2.13 -23.32 30.37
N GLY A 456 -1.84 -24.13 29.34
CA GLY A 456 -2.79 -25.07 28.75
C GLY A 456 -3.92 -24.41 27.93
N GLN A 457 -3.80 -23.12 27.64
CA GLN A 457 -4.82 -22.30 26.96
C GLN A 457 -4.58 -22.15 25.45
N LEU A 458 -3.44 -22.63 24.92
CA LEU A 458 -3.08 -22.49 23.50
C LEU A 458 -4.16 -23.00 22.54
N HIS A 459 -4.89 -24.06 22.92
CA HIS A 459 -5.99 -24.63 22.11
C HIS A 459 -7.17 -23.67 21.89
N ARG A 460 -7.35 -22.67 22.76
CA ARG A 460 -8.37 -21.61 22.62
C ARG A 460 -7.91 -20.45 21.74
N VAL A 461 -6.62 -20.36 21.44
CA VAL A 461 -6.08 -19.29 20.57
C VAL A 461 -6.53 -19.53 19.15
N ARG A 462 -7.34 -18.61 18.62
CA ARG A 462 -7.94 -18.75 17.30
C ARG A 462 -7.35 -17.81 16.25
N MET A 463 -6.95 -16.60 16.66
CA MET A 463 -6.53 -15.57 15.72
C MET A 463 -5.39 -14.71 16.28
N LEU A 464 -4.48 -14.33 15.39
CA LEU A 464 -3.55 -13.22 15.57
C LEU A 464 -3.96 -12.07 14.65
N LEU A 465 -4.15 -10.88 15.23
CA LEU A 465 -4.62 -9.68 14.56
C LEU A 465 -3.58 -8.57 14.66
N LEU A 466 -3.05 -8.13 13.52
CA LEU A 466 -2.01 -7.10 13.44
C LEU A 466 -2.35 -6.02 12.40
N THR A 467 -1.95 -4.77 12.68
CA THR A 467 -2.14 -3.65 11.74
C THR A 467 -0.93 -3.49 10.82
N ASN A 468 -1.08 -3.68 9.51
CA ASN A 468 0.05 -3.59 8.56
C ASN A 468 -0.26 -2.68 7.35
N CYS A 469 0.42 -1.56 7.13
CA CYS A 469 1.38 -0.93 8.01
C CYS A 469 0.71 -0.24 9.20
N THR A 470 1.48 0.11 10.23
CA THR A 470 1.03 1.03 11.27
C THR A 470 0.72 2.40 10.67
N PHE A 471 0.04 3.26 11.43
CA PHE A 471 -0.35 4.59 10.94
C PHE A 471 0.86 5.43 10.50
N ASP A 472 1.97 5.37 11.23
CA ASP A 472 3.22 6.11 10.96
C ASP A 472 4.10 5.42 9.91
N GLY A 473 3.65 4.30 9.34
CA GLY A 473 4.31 3.62 8.23
C GLY A 473 5.27 2.50 8.60
N VAL A 474 5.24 1.98 9.83
CA VAL A 474 6.02 0.79 10.16
C VAL A 474 5.36 -0.43 9.50
N VAL A 475 6.09 -1.11 8.62
CA VAL A 475 5.63 -2.26 7.83
C VAL A 475 6.24 -3.53 8.42
N TYR A 476 5.40 -4.52 8.73
CA TYR A 476 5.84 -5.83 9.20
C TYR A 476 6.57 -6.60 8.10
N ASN A 477 7.20 -7.72 8.45
CA ASN A 477 7.52 -8.79 7.52
C ASN A 477 6.47 -9.91 7.70
N PRO A 478 5.33 -9.87 6.98
CA PRO A 478 4.22 -10.81 7.24
C PRO A 478 4.63 -12.26 7.06
N GLN A 479 5.46 -12.55 6.06
CA GLN A 479 5.96 -13.89 5.80
C GLN A 479 6.71 -14.43 7.03
N ARG A 480 7.69 -13.68 7.53
CA ARG A 480 8.46 -14.04 8.73
C ARG A 480 7.57 -14.19 9.97
N VAL A 481 6.60 -13.29 10.14
CA VAL A 481 5.65 -13.37 11.26
C VAL A 481 4.86 -14.67 11.18
N MET A 482 4.24 -14.97 10.04
CA MET A 482 3.42 -16.16 9.88
C MET A 482 4.23 -17.45 10.04
N GLU A 483 5.44 -17.51 9.47
CA GLU A 483 6.38 -18.63 9.64
C GLU A 483 6.64 -18.94 11.13
N GLU A 484 7.17 -17.96 11.87
CA GLU A 484 7.59 -18.19 13.26
C GLU A 484 6.40 -18.47 14.20
N ILE A 485 5.22 -17.92 13.90
CA ILE A 485 4.00 -18.16 14.69
C ILE A 485 3.38 -19.54 14.41
N LEU A 486 3.35 -19.98 13.15
CA LEU A 486 2.87 -21.32 12.80
C LEU A 486 3.73 -22.44 13.39
N ALA A 487 4.99 -22.16 13.72
CA ALA A 487 5.85 -23.10 14.46
C ALA A 487 5.38 -23.37 15.91
N ILE A 488 4.61 -22.46 16.50
CA ILE A 488 4.04 -22.61 17.85
C ILE A 488 2.57 -23.04 17.77
N LYS A 489 1.78 -22.40 16.90
CA LYS A 489 0.34 -22.68 16.70
C LYS A 489 0.04 -22.91 15.22
N PRO A 490 0.09 -24.16 14.72
CA PRO A 490 0.07 -24.47 13.29
C PRO A 490 -1.27 -24.26 12.57
N ASP A 491 -2.34 -23.96 13.30
CA ASP A 491 -3.72 -23.80 12.80
C ASP A 491 -4.34 -22.42 13.12
N ILE A 492 -3.53 -21.46 13.59
CA ILE A 492 -3.98 -20.09 13.90
C ILE A 492 -4.39 -19.34 12.62
N CYS A 493 -5.44 -18.51 12.71
CA CYS A 493 -5.80 -17.57 11.66
C CYS A 493 -5.02 -16.25 11.80
N PHE A 494 -4.56 -15.68 10.70
CA PHE A 494 -3.97 -14.35 10.67
C PHE A 494 -4.96 -13.35 10.07
N LEU A 495 -5.25 -12.27 10.80
CA LEU A 495 -5.95 -11.09 10.27
C LEU A 495 -4.98 -9.92 10.20
N TRP A 496 -4.61 -9.56 8.96
CA TRP A 496 -3.80 -8.38 8.66
C TRP A 496 -4.72 -7.20 8.32
N ASP A 497 -4.83 -6.23 9.21
CA ASP A 497 -5.52 -4.98 8.91
C ASP A 497 -4.62 -4.10 8.03
N GLU A 498 -4.79 -4.26 6.73
CA GLU A 498 -4.09 -3.52 5.68
C GLU A 498 -4.87 -2.28 5.20
N ALA A 499 -5.64 -1.66 6.10
CA ALA A 499 -6.43 -0.46 5.84
C ALA A 499 -5.65 0.66 5.13
N TRP A 500 -4.37 0.80 5.43
CA TRP A 500 -3.49 1.85 4.88
C TRP A 500 -2.56 1.34 3.77
N TYR A 501 -2.60 0.06 3.42
CA TYR A 501 -1.54 -0.60 2.62
C TYR A 501 -2.03 -1.27 1.33
N ALA A 502 -3.28 -1.06 0.94
CA ALA A 502 -3.89 -1.66 -0.27
C ALA A 502 -3.11 -1.42 -1.58
N PHE A 503 -2.41 -0.28 -1.70
CA PHE A 503 -1.63 0.06 -2.89
C PHE A 503 -0.33 -0.75 -3.04
N ALA A 504 0.14 -1.39 -1.95
CA ALA A 504 1.47 -1.99 -1.90
C ALA A 504 1.65 -3.14 -2.90
N THR A 505 0.55 -3.84 -3.27
CA THR A 505 0.59 -4.91 -4.30
C THR A 505 1.11 -4.40 -5.65
N ALA A 506 0.86 -3.12 -5.97
CA ALA A 506 1.15 -2.57 -7.29
C ALA A 506 2.64 -2.46 -7.60
N VAL A 507 3.51 -2.55 -6.58
CA VAL A 507 4.96 -2.36 -6.73
C VAL A 507 5.75 -3.50 -6.07
N PRO A 508 6.76 -4.09 -6.74
CA PRO A 508 7.37 -5.34 -6.31
C PRO A 508 8.07 -5.27 -4.94
N TRP A 509 8.67 -4.13 -4.58
CA TRP A 509 9.37 -3.99 -3.31
C TRP A 509 8.41 -3.91 -2.10
N ALA A 510 7.22 -3.33 -2.26
CA ALA A 510 6.22 -3.27 -1.19
C ALA A 510 5.32 -4.51 -1.18
N ARG A 511 5.01 -5.06 -2.35
CA ARG A 511 4.18 -6.26 -2.55
C ARG A 511 4.68 -7.45 -1.74
N GLN A 512 6.00 -7.64 -1.62
CA GLN A 512 6.59 -8.72 -0.81
C GLN A 512 6.24 -8.64 0.69
N ARG A 513 5.77 -7.48 1.18
CA ARG A 513 5.32 -7.25 2.57
C ARG A 513 3.80 -7.10 2.69
N THR A 514 3.05 -7.59 1.70
CA THR A 514 1.59 -7.74 1.80
C THR A 514 1.24 -9.13 2.31
N ALA A 515 0.13 -9.23 3.03
CA ALA A 515 -0.33 -10.49 3.64
C ALA A 515 -0.57 -11.59 2.61
N MET A 516 -1.25 -11.28 1.50
CA MET A 516 -1.66 -12.28 0.50
C MET A 516 -0.47 -12.87 -0.27
N VAL A 517 0.52 -12.05 -0.63
CA VAL A 517 1.76 -12.54 -1.27
C VAL A 517 2.64 -13.32 -0.29
N ALA A 518 2.69 -12.90 0.97
CA ALA A 518 3.39 -13.64 2.01
C ALA A 518 2.75 -15.01 2.27
N ALA A 519 1.42 -15.10 2.24
CA ALA A 519 0.67 -16.35 2.40
C ALA A 519 0.97 -17.33 1.26
N GLU A 520 0.91 -16.89 0.01
CA GLU A 520 1.29 -17.72 -1.15
C GLU A 520 2.71 -18.28 -1.06
N ARG A 521 3.68 -17.40 -0.74
CA ARG A 521 5.07 -17.83 -0.62
C ARG A 521 5.26 -18.87 0.48
N LEU A 522 4.49 -18.75 1.55
CA LEU A 522 4.52 -19.69 2.65
C LEU A 522 3.88 -21.04 2.26
N GLU A 523 2.76 -21.04 1.53
CA GLU A 523 2.16 -22.26 0.97
C GLU A 523 3.13 -23.01 0.06
N ILE A 524 3.75 -22.28 -0.88
CA ILE A 524 4.75 -22.84 -1.80
C ILE A 524 5.94 -23.39 -0.99
N MET A 525 6.45 -22.63 -0.02
CA MET A 525 7.55 -23.07 0.84
C MET A 525 7.21 -24.38 1.56
N LEU A 526 6.09 -24.42 2.30
CA LEU A 526 5.67 -25.57 3.11
C LEU A 526 5.46 -26.84 2.27
N SER A 527 4.98 -26.69 1.03
CA SER A 527 4.78 -27.81 0.11
C SER A 527 6.06 -28.35 -0.52
N SER A 528 7.19 -27.64 -0.41
CA SER A 528 8.42 -27.98 -1.13
C SER A 528 9.25 -29.05 -0.40
N ALA A 529 9.80 -30.00 -1.18
CA ALA A 529 10.68 -31.05 -0.65
C ALA A 529 11.97 -30.48 -0.02
N ARG A 530 12.49 -29.39 -0.60
CA ARG A 530 13.65 -28.65 -0.08
C ARG A 530 13.39 -28.14 1.34
N TYR A 531 12.22 -27.54 1.56
CA TYR A 531 11.85 -27.04 2.88
C TYR A 531 11.65 -28.17 3.88
N ALA A 532 11.06 -29.30 3.47
CA ALA A 532 10.92 -30.46 4.35
C ALA A 532 12.28 -30.93 4.89
N GLN A 533 13.34 -30.89 4.07
CA GLN A 533 14.72 -31.18 4.51
C GLN A 533 15.25 -30.11 5.47
N GLU A 534 15.13 -28.82 5.10
CA GLU A 534 15.53 -27.67 5.94
C GLU A 534 14.86 -27.71 7.32
N TYR A 535 13.58 -28.09 7.37
CA TYR A 535 12.83 -28.26 8.61
C TYR A 535 13.39 -29.39 9.49
N GLN A 536 13.77 -30.54 8.92
CA GLN A 536 14.37 -31.62 9.71
C GLN A 536 15.72 -31.21 10.31
N GLU A 537 16.55 -30.48 9.54
CA GLU A 537 17.83 -29.95 10.02
C GLU A 537 17.62 -28.92 11.14
N TRP A 538 16.70 -27.98 10.93
CA TRP A 538 16.32 -27.01 11.96
C TRP A 538 15.78 -27.69 13.21
N ARG A 539 14.89 -28.67 13.07
CA ARG A 539 14.32 -29.43 14.19
C ARG A 539 15.40 -30.16 14.98
N ALA A 540 16.39 -30.74 14.29
CA ALA A 540 17.54 -31.35 14.95
C ALA A 540 18.40 -30.31 15.69
N SER A 541 18.58 -29.10 15.13
CA SER A 541 19.31 -28.00 15.77
C SER A 541 18.60 -27.43 17.01
N MET A 542 17.27 -27.54 17.08
CA MET A 542 16.45 -27.13 18.21
C MET A 542 16.35 -28.22 19.30
N ALA A 543 16.95 -29.40 19.10
CA ALA A 543 16.91 -30.48 20.08
C ALA A 543 17.62 -30.07 21.37
N GLY A 544 16.92 -30.14 22.50
CA GLY A 544 17.42 -29.75 23.81
C GLY A 544 17.28 -28.26 24.15
N ILE A 545 16.69 -27.45 23.27
CA ILE A 545 16.28 -26.07 23.59
C ILE A 545 14.89 -26.13 24.22
N ASP A 546 14.80 -25.68 25.48
CA ASP A 546 13.54 -25.65 26.23
C ASP A 546 12.51 -24.73 25.56
N ARG A 547 11.23 -25.10 25.68
CA ARG A 547 10.12 -24.43 24.99
C ARG A 547 9.99 -22.95 25.36
N ASP A 548 10.30 -22.58 26.60
CA ASP A 548 10.28 -21.21 27.10
C ASP A 548 11.37 -20.30 26.48
N GLN A 549 12.40 -20.89 25.89
CA GLN A 549 13.48 -20.18 25.19
C GLN A 549 13.14 -19.92 23.71
N TRP A 550 12.11 -20.55 23.15
CA TRP A 550 11.74 -20.41 21.73
C TRP A 550 11.47 -18.97 21.29
N SER A 551 11.10 -18.07 22.21
CA SER A 551 10.92 -16.64 21.92
C SER A 551 12.19 -15.96 21.42
N GLU A 552 13.37 -16.47 21.78
CA GLU A 552 14.68 -15.90 21.42
C GLU A 552 15.28 -16.48 20.13
N HIS A 553 14.69 -17.55 19.59
CA HIS A 553 15.21 -18.28 18.43
C HIS A 553 14.37 -18.05 17.18
N ARG A 554 14.99 -18.19 16.00
CA ARG A 554 14.25 -18.29 14.73
C ARG A 554 13.54 -19.64 14.68
N LEU A 555 12.22 -19.61 14.48
CA LEU A 555 11.41 -20.81 14.39
C LEU A 555 11.00 -21.10 12.94
N LEU A 556 10.90 -22.39 12.60
CA LEU A 556 10.37 -22.85 11.32
C LEU A 556 9.10 -23.68 11.57
N PRO A 557 8.01 -23.43 10.82
CA PRO A 557 6.78 -24.20 10.95
C PRO A 557 6.93 -25.65 10.48
N ASP A 558 6.12 -26.55 11.05
CA ASP A 558 6.03 -27.91 10.50
C ASP A 558 5.49 -27.86 9.05
N PRO A 559 6.00 -28.66 8.10
CA PRO A 559 5.49 -28.71 6.72
C PRO A 559 3.98 -28.96 6.60
N SER A 560 3.34 -29.54 7.63
CA SER A 560 1.89 -29.75 7.71
C SER A 560 1.08 -28.57 8.25
N ALA A 561 1.74 -27.48 8.66
CA ALA A 561 1.06 -26.28 9.14
C ALA A 561 0.11 -25.70 8.07
N ARG A 562 -0.98 -25.07 8.52
CA ARG A 562 -2.03 -24.54 7.65
C ARG A 562 -1.92 -23.03 7.55
N VAL A 563 -1.81 -22.52 6.32
CA VAL A 563 -1.77 -21.08 6.03
C VAL A 563 -3.20 -20.56 5.92
N ARG A 564 -3.61 -19.75 6.91
CA ARG A 564 -4.98 -19.25 7.05
C ARG A 564 -4.98 -17.74 7.24
N VAL A 565 -5.07 -16.99 6.15
CA VAL A 565 -4.74 -15.55 6.13
C VAL A 565 -5.88 -14.73 5.55
N TYR A 566 -6.18 -13.63 6.24
CA TYR A 566 -7.21 -12.66 5.88
C TYR A 566 -6.57 -11.27 5.88
N ALA A 567 -6.88 -10.46 4.87
CA ALA A 567 -6.49 -9.05 4.83
C ALA A 567 -7.68 -8.16 4.55
N THR A 568 -7.72 -6.99 5.19
CA THR A 568 -8.81 -6.02 5.03
C THR A 568 -8.28 -4.69 4.55
N HIS A 569 -8.81 -4.18 3.44
CA HIS A 569 -8.37 -2.93 2.82
C HIS A 569 -9.40 -1.84 2.99
N SER A 570 -8.94 -0.63 3.35
CA SER A 570 -9.75 0.58 3.18
C SER A 570 -9.44 1.16 1.81
N THR A 571 -10.12 0.65 0.77
CA THR A 571 -9.87 1.07 -0.61
C THR A 571 -9.96 2.60 -0.75
N HIS A 572 -10.93 3.23 -0.08
CA HIS A 572 -11.09 4.69 -0.08
C HIS A 572 -10.00 5.51 0.65
N LYS A 573 -9.10 4.87 1.43
CA LYS A 573 -7.98 5.55 2.09
C LYS A 573 -6.70 5.49 1.26
N SER A 574 -6.50 4.39 0.55
CA SER A 574 -5.24 4.07 -0.12
C SER A 574 -5.33 4.09 -1.65
N LEU A 575 -6.53 4.03 -2.21
CA LEU A 575 -6.82 3.93 -3.64
C LEU A 575 -7.99 4.86 -4.03
N SER A 576 -8.30 4.94 -5.33
CA SER A 576 -9.37 5.78 -5.86
C SER A 576 -10.76 5.14 -5.72
N ALA A 577 -11.31 5.11 -4.49
CA ALA A 577 -12.66 4.64 -4.23
C ALA A 577 -13.45 5.59 -3.31
N LEU A 578 -14.78 5.54 -3.38
CA LEU A 578 -15.67 6.37 -2.55
C LEU A 578 -15.60 5.96 -1.07
N ARG A 579 -15.77 6.92 -0.16
CA ARG A 579 -15.76 6.66 1.30
C ARG A 579 -16.70 5.50 1.65
N GLN A 580 -16.27 4.64 2.59
CA GLN A 580 -16.89 3.36 2.96
C GLN A 580 -16.62 2.18 2.00
N ALA A 581 -16.05 2.39 0.81
CA ALA A 581 -15.59 1.29 -0.02
C ALA A 581 -14.41 0.54 0.66
N SER A 582 -14.54 -0.77 0.78
CA SER A 582 -13.55 -1.67 1.41
C SER A 582 -13.57 -3.05 0.75
N MET A 583 -12.49 -3.81 0.92
CA MET A 583 -12.36 -5.19 0.45
C MET A 583 -11.86 -6.10 1.57
N ILE A 584 -12.32 -7.35 1.59
CA ILE A 584 -11.73 -8.45 2.35
C ILE A 584 -11.07 -9.39 1.36
N HIS A 585 -9.81 -9.75 1.59
CA HIS A 585 -9.05 -10.72 0.83
C HIS A 585 -8.82 -11.96 1.69
N VAL A 586 -9.06 -13.13 1.12
CA VAL A 586 -8.97 -14.42 1.79
C VAL A 586 -8.00 -15.32 1.06
N ARG A 587 -7.02 -15.84 1.80
CA ARG A 587 -6.14 -16.92 1.38
C ARG A 587 -6.00 -17.89 2.56
N ASP A 588 -6.98 -18.79 2.66
CA ASP A 588 -7.11 -19.76 3.75
C ASP A 588 -7.29 -21.15 3.14
N GLN A 589 -6.26 -22.00 3.32
CA GLN A 589 -6.24 -23.36 2.79
C GLN A 589 -7.42 -24.23 3.29
N ASP A 590 -8.03 -23.85 4.41
CA ASP A 590 -9.18 -24.51 5.01
C ASP A 590 -10.48 -23.71 4.84
N PHE A 591 -10.50 -22.61 4.05
CA PHE A 591 -11.67 -21.75 3.88
C PHE A 591 -12.90 -22.56 3.49
N ASN A 592 -12.73 -23.36 2.45
CA ASN A 592 -13.78 -24.17 1.85
C ASN A 592 -14.33 -25.26 2.78
N ALA A 593 -13.49 -25.78 3.67
CA ALA A 593 -13.85 -26.87 4.57
C ALA A 593 -14.39 -26.37 5.92
N LEU A 594 -13.88 -25.24 6.43
CA LEU A 594 -14.09 -24.81 7.82
C LEU A 594 -14.70 -23.42 7.99
N ALA A 595 -14.53 -22.49 7.04
CA ALA A 595 -14.86 -21.07 7.26
C ALA A 595 -15.90 -20.49 6.29
N ARG A 596 -16.14 -21.10 5.13
CA ARG A 596 -17.00 -20.51 4.08
C ARG A 596 -18.41 -20.19 4.59
N GLU A 597 -19.05 -21.14 5.27
CA GLU A 597 -20.42 -20.97 5.76
C GLU A 597 -20.51 -19.88 6.84
N SER A 598 -19.65 -19.94 7.86
CA SER A 598 -19.62 -18.92 8.92
C SER A 598 -19.24 -17.55 8.38
N PHE A 599 -18.38 -17.50 7.35
CA PHE A 599 -18.01 -16.26 6.68
C PHE A 599 -19.16 -15.66 5.89
N THR A 600 -19.91 -16.47 5.14
CA THR A 600 -21.12 -16.02 4.44
C THR A 600 -22.14 -15.44 5.42
N GLU A 601 -22.42 -16.13 6.53
CA GLU A 601 -23.37 -15.64 7.54
C GLU A 601 -22.90 -14.34 8.22
N ALA A 602 -21.61 -14.24 8.53
CA ALA A 602 -21.03 -13.01 9.07
C ALA A 602 -21.08 -11.85 8.05
N PHE A 603 -20.84 -12.14 6.77
CA PHE A 603 -20.96 -11.17 5.68
C PHE A 603 -22.39 -10.66 5.53
N LEU A 604 -23.39 -11.55 5.55
CA LEU A 604 -24.82 -11.20 5.52
C LEU A 604 -25.24 -10.39 6.75
N THR A 605 -24.77 -10.75 7.95
CA THR A 605 -25.05 -10.04 9.21
C THR A 605 -24.68 -8.56 9.15
N HIS A 606 -23.61 -8.25 8.41
CA HIS A 606 -23.00 -6.94 8.40
C HIS A 606 -23.21 -6.12 7.11
N THR A 607 -23.82 -6.72 6.10
CA THR A 607 -24.03 -6.10 4.79
C THR A 607 -25.49 -5.71 4.61
N SER A 608 -25.73 -4.50 4.12
CA SER A 608 -27.09 -4.04 3.80
C SER A 608 -27.71 -4.89 2.70
N THR A 609 -29.00 -5.22 2.83
CA THR A 609 -29.80 -5.84 1.74
C THR A 609 -30.05 -4.90 0.57
N SER A 610 -29.72 -3.62 0.71
CA SER A 610 -29.70 -2.61 -0.35
C SER A 610 -28.33 -1.93 -0.38
N PRO A 611 -27.30 -2.58 -0.96
CA PRO A 611 -25.96 -2.03 -1.03
C PRO A 611 -25.92 -0.82 -1.98
N ASN A 612 -25.02 0.12 -1.70
CA ASN A 612 -24.83 1.29 -2.56
C ASN A 612 -24.03 0.91 -3.81
N GLN A 613 -24.68 1.01 -4.97
CA GLN A 613 -24.08 0.61 -6.26
C GLN A 613 -22.88 1.49 -6.65
N GLN A 614 -22.86 2.76 -6.26
CA GLN A 614 -21.74 3.66 -6.54
C GLN A 614 -20.48 3.25 -5.77
N LEU A 615 -20.64 2.74 -4.54
CA LEU A 615 -19.52 2.19 -3.78
C LEU A 615 -18.95 0.94 -4.47
N LEU A 616 -19.81 0.03 -4.92
CA LEU A 616 -19.40 -1.19 -5.65
C LEU A 616 -18.70 -0.86 -6.98
N ALA A 617 -19.26 0.09 -7.75
CA ALA A 617 -18.64 0.58 -8.97
C ALA A 617 -17.25 1.18 -8.70
N SER A 618 -17.11 1.96 -7.63
CA SER A 618 -15.82 2.54 -7.25
C SER A 618 -14.78 1.49 -6.84
N LEU A 619 -15.20 0.34 -6.30
CA LEU A 619 -14.31 -0.78 -5.97
C LEU A 619 -13.77 -1.47 -7.23
N ASP A 620 -14.63 -1.75 -8.21
CA ASP A 620 -14.23 -2.35 -9.49
C ASP A 620 -13.32 -1.40 -10.31
N LEU A 621 -13.64 -0.10 -10.30
CA LEU A 621 -12.80 0.95 -10.89
C LEU A 621 -11.42 1.06 -10.22
N ALA A 622 -11.38 1.05 -8.88
CA ALA A 622 -10.12 1.08 -8.14
C ALA A 622 -9.25 -0.15 -8.46
N ARG A 623 -9.86 -1.33 -8.58
CA ARG A 623 -9.18 -2.55 -9.05
C ARG A 623 -8.59 -2.36 -10.46
N ARG A 624 -9.36 -1.82 -11.41
CA ARG A 624 -8.84 -1.52 -12.76
C ARG A 624 -7.62 -0.62 -12.71
N GLN A 625 -7.69 0.45 -11.93
CA GLN A 625 -6.60 1.40 -11.79
C GLN A 625 -5.33 0.72 -11.26
N VAL A 626 -5.44 -0.17 -10.27
CA VAL A 626 -4.29 -0.93 -9.76
C VAL A 626 -3.70 -1.84 -10.83
N ASP A 627 -4.52 -2.59 -11.56
CA ASP A 627 -4.06 -3.54 -12.59
C ASP A 627 -3.35 -2.86 -13.78
N ILE A 628 -3.84 -1.69 -14.22
CA ILE A 628 -3.35 -1.00 -15.42
C ILE A 628 -2.29 0.06 -15.06
N GLU A 629 -2.61 0.94 -14.12
CA GLU A 629 -1.84 2.16 -13.82
C GLU A 629 -1.07 2.07 -12.49
N GLY A 630 -1.40 1.09 -11.64
CA GLY A 630 -0.96 1.04 -10.25
C GLY A 630 0.55 1.10 -10.07
N PHE A 631 1.29 0.35 -10.89
CA PHE A 631 2.76 0.35 -10.83
C PHE A 631 3.34 1.75 -11.08
N HIS A 632 2.85 2.46 -12.09
CA HIS A 632 3.30 3.81 -12.42
C HIS A 632 2.90 4.81 -11.32
N MET A 633 1.63 4.80 -10.90
CA MET A 633 1.10 5.74 -9.93
C MET A 633 1.78 5.59 -8.56
N VAL A 634 1.87 4.37 -8.04
CA VAL A 634 2.47 4.13 -6.71
C VAL A 634 3.96 4.45 -6.73
N ARG A 635 4.69 4.07 -7.79
CA ARG A 635 6.09 4.45 -7.94
C ARG A 635 6.28 5.97 -7.93
N ARG A 636 5.45 6.72 -8.67
CA ARG A 636 5.50 8.19 -8.70
C ARG A 636 5.34 8.79 -7.30
N VAL A 637 4.46 8.23 -6.48
CA VAL A 637 4.24 8.68 -5.10
C VAL A 637 5.46 8.41 -4.21
N TYR A 638 6.07 7.23 -4.34
CA TYR A 638 7.33 6.90 -3.66
C TYR A 638 8.42 7.90 -4.05
N ASP A 639 8.57 8.21 -5.33
CA ASP A 639 9.53 9.19 -5.83
C ASP A 639 9.29 10.58 -5.21
N MET A 640 8.05 11.06 -5.24
CA MET A 640 7.66 12.35 -4.65
C MET A 640 7.99 12.42 -3.15
N ALA A 641 7.71 11.34 -2.42
CA ALA A 641 7.99 11.28 -0.98
C ALA A 641 9.50 11.32 -0.71
N LEU A 642 10.30 10.52 -1.41
CA LEU A 642 11.76 10.49 -1.26
C LEU A 642 12.40 11.86 -1.58
N VAL A 643 11.87 12.55 -2.59
CA VAL A 643 12.35 13.86 -3.03
C VAL A 643 12.00 14.94 -2.02
N PHE A 644 10.76 14.92 -1.53
CA PHE A 644 10.34 15.81 -0.46
C PHE A 644 11.23 15.64 0.78
N ARG A 645 11.47 14.40 1.21
CA ARG A 645 12.40 14.08 2.32
C ARG A 645 13.79 14.66 2.08
N HIS A 646 14.32 14.48 0.86
CA HIS A 646 15.63 15.03 0.49
C HIS A 646 15.67 16.56 0.54
N ARG A 647 14.64 17.23 0.01
CA ARG A 647 14.54 18.69 -0.05
C ARG A 647 14.43 19.31 1.35
N VAL A 648 13.58 18.79 2.22
CA VAL A 648 13.45 19.23 3.63
C VAL A 648 14.81 19.16 4.35
N ARG A 649 15.57 18.10 4.09
CA ARG A 649 16.90 17.90 4.69
C ARG A 649 17.97 18.84 4.15
N LYS A 650 17.92 19.17 2.86
CA LYS A 650 18.94 20.00 2.19
C LYS A 650 18.71 21.50 2.32
N ASP A 651 17.46 21.94 2.40
CA ASP A 651 17.15 23.35 2.56
C ASP A 651 17.59 23.82 3.95
N ARG A 652 18.55 24.74 3.99
CA ARG A 652 19.17 25.23 5.24
C ARG A 652 18.18 25.91 6.16
N LEU A 653 17.16 26.55 5.60
CA LEU A 653 16.18 27.29 6.37
C LEU A 653 15.14 26.33 6.97
N ILE A 654 14.66 25.38 6.16
CA ILE A 654 13.72 24.36 6.62
C ILE A 654 14.38 23.43 7.66
N SER A 655 15.55 22.86 7.34
CA SER A 655 16.23 21.86 8.19
C SER A 655 16.69 22.41 9.55
N LYS A 656 16.76 23.73 9.72
CA LYS A 656 17.01 24.38 11.01
C LYS A 656 15.87 24.10 12.00
N TRP A 657 14.63 24.12 11.52
CA TRP A 657 13.41 24.06 12.34
C TRP A 657 12.68 22.72 12.24
N PHE A 658 12.78 22.05 11.09
CA PHE A 658 12.05 20.83 10.79
C PHE A 658 13.01 19.68 10.49
N ARG A 659 12.60 18.46 10.85
CA ARG A 659 13.33 17.22 10.51
C ARG A 659 12.33 16.16 10.09
N ILE A 660 12.69 15.31 9.13
CA ILE A 660 11.92 14.09 8.88
C ILE A 660 12.44 12.99 9.80
N LEU A 661 11.54 12.28 10.47
CA LEU A 661 11.91 11.07 11.22
C LEU A 661 12.19 9.94 10.21
N ASP A 662 13.37 9.35 10.35
CA ASP A 662 13.88 8.28 9.48
C ASP A 662 13.74 6.91 10.20
N GLU A 663 14.28 5.85 9.59
CA GLU A 663 14.12 4.46 10.05
C GLU A 663 14.76 4.20 11.40
N ASP A 664 15.89 4.84 11.72
CA ASP A 664 16.54 4.76 13.03
C ASP A 664 15.72 5.43 14.15
N ASP A 665 14.93 6.44 13.81
CA ASP A 665 14.02 7.11 14.74
C ASP A 665 12.79 6.22 15.06
N LEU A 666 12.24 5.51 14.07
CA LEU A 666 10.96 4.79 14.19
C LEU A 666 11.10 3.26 14.32
N VAL A 667 12.25 2.70 13.98
CA VAL A 667 12.55 1.26 14.07
C VAL A 667 13.86 1.06 14.84
N PRO A 668 13.81 0.57 16.09
CA PRO A 668 15.01 0.27 16.87
C PRO A 668 15.98 -0.70 16.20
N ASP A 669 17.29 -0.56 16.47
CA ASP A 669 18.38 -1.37 15.86
C ASP A 669 18.13 -2.88 15.92
N ARG A 670 17.60 -3.37 17.05
CA ARG A 670 17.31 -4.81 17.25
C ARG A 670 16.34 -5.42 16.23
N PHE A 671 15.57 -4.59 15.53
CA PHE A 671 14.62 -5.03 14.50
C PHE A 671 15.15 -4.83 13.07
N ARG A 672 16.34 -4.20 12.92
CA ARG A 672 16.99 -3.86 11.66
C ARG A 672 18.30 -4.65 11.47
N ALA A 673 18.17 -5.93 11.15
CA ALA A 673 19.32 -6.81 10.89
C ALA A 673 20.22 -6.31 9.75
N SER A 674 19.64 -5.61 8.76
CA SER A 674 20.33 -4.99 7.64
C SER A 674 21.22 -3.80 8.03
N THR A 675 21.06 -3.27 9.26
CA THR A 675 21.71 -2.04 9.78
C THR A 675 21.39 -0.74 9.02
N VAL A 676 20.44 -0.77 8.07
CA VAL A 676 19.98 0.44 7.36
C VAL A 676 19.39 1.42 8.38
N SER A 677 20.00 2.60 8.49
CA SER A 677 19.59 3.63 9.47
C SER A 677 18.76 4.76 8.84
N SER A 678 18.84 4.94 7.53
CA SER A 678 18.03 5.95 6.83
C SER A 678 18.08 5.80 5.32
N TYR A 679 16.97 6.11 4.64
CA TYR A 679 16.94 6.41 3.19
C TYR A 679 17.90 7.52 2.76
N ARG A 680 18.53 8.24 3.70
CA ARG A 680 19.60 9.22 3.51
C ARG A 680 20.86 8.65 2.85
N GLN A 681 21.15 7.36 3.03
CA GLN A 681 22.42 6.77 2.63
C GLN A 681 22.45 6.24 1.19
N VAL A 682 21.38 6.42 0.40
CA VAL A 682 21.28 6.07 -1.03
C VAL A 682 22.25 6.89 -1.91
N ARG A 683 23.55 6.68 -1.73
CA ARG A 683 24.64 7.05 -2.65
C ARG A 683 25.25 5.76 -3.18
N GLN A 684 25.28 5.60 -4.50
CA GLN A 684 26.07 4.65 -5.32
C GLN A 684 26.30 3.18 -4.83
N GLY A 685 25.55 2.68 -3.84
CA GLY A 685 25.64 1.30 -3.32
C GLY A 685 24.51 0.88 -2.36
N ALA A 686 23.86 1.82 -1.67
CA ALA A 686 22.84 1.57 -0.65
C ALA A 686 21.48 1.00 -1.13
N LEU A 687 21.32 0.71 -2.43
CA LEU A 687 20.13 0.01 -2.93
C LEU A 687 20.15 -1.47 -2.61
N ALA A 688 21.33 -2.09 -2.57
CA ALA A 688 21.48 -3.46 -2.13
C ALA A 688 21.10 -3.58 -0.64
N GLU A 689 21.53 -2.62 0.18
CA GLU A 689 21.20 -2.55 1.61
C GLU A 689 19.71 -2.32 1.84
N TRP A 690 19.10 -1.40 1.10
CA TRP A 690 17.66 -1.13 1.22
C TRP A 690 16.80 -2.34 0.77
N ASN A 691 17.21 -3.05 -0.29
CA ASN A 691 16.58 -4.32 -0.66
C ASN A 691 16.70 -5.36 0.45
N GLU A 692 17.90 -5.48 1.03
CA GLU A 692 18.17 -6.41 2.11
C GLU A 692 17.32 -6.10 3.33
N ALA A 693 17.13 -4.82 3.67
CA ALA A 693 16.23 -4.38 4.74
C ALA A 693 14.78 -4.84 4.48
N TRP A 694 14.23 -4.52 3.30
CA TRP A 694 12.85 -4.91 2.96
C TRP A 694 12.66 -6.42 2.87
N ARG A 695 13.72 -7.18 2.60
CA ARG A 695 13.69 -8.64 2.57
C ARG A 695 13.77 -9.28 3.96
N SER A 696 14.68 -8.80 4.82
CA SER A 696 15.11 -9.54 6.02
C SER A 696 14.70 -8.91 7.35
N ASP A 697 14.58 -7.58 7.41
CA ASP A 697 14.29 -6.89 8.66
C ASP A 697 12.89 -7.22 9.16
N GLU A 698 12.73 -7.23 10.48
CA GLU A 698 11.42 -7.46 11.11
C GLU A 698 10.45 -6.34 10.75
N PHE A 699 10.95 -5.10 10.76
CA PHE A 699 10.20 -3.91 10.39
C PHE A 699 10.98 -3.03 9.40
N VAL A 700 10.25 -2.38 8.51
CA VAL A 700 10.76 -1.28 7.66
C VAL A 700 9.81 -0.10 7.70
N LEU A 701 10.26 1.08 7.24
CA LEU A 701 9.43 2.28 7.19
C LEU A 701 8.94 2.55 5.77
N ASP A 702 7.64 2.69 5.55
CA ASP A 702 7.10 3.12 4.26
C ASP A 702 7.53 4.59 3.97
N PRO A 703 8.29 4.86 2.89
CA PRO A 703 8.76 6.21 2.60
C PRO A 703 7.62 7.20 2.32
N THR A 704 6.44 6.73 1.92
CA THR A 704 5.24 7.56 1.65
C THR A 704 4.56 8.08 2.92
N ARG A 705 4.94 7.54 4.10
CA ARG A 705 4.48 7.99 5.42
C ARG A 705 5.54 8.89 6.04
N VAL A 706 5.39 10.20 5.81
CA VAL A 706 6.42 11.19 6.14
C VAL A 706 6.08 11.87 7.47
N THR A 707 6.72 11.40 8.55
CA THR A 707 6.61 12.02 9.88
C THR A 707 7.53 13.22 9.99
N LEU A 708 6.95 14.43 9.94
CA LEU A 708 7.65 15.70 10.08
C LEU A 708 7.74 16.07 11.56
N PHE A 709 8.94 15.99 12.12
CA PHE A 709 9.25 16.45 13.46
C PHE A 709 9.32 17.98 13.51
N VAL A 710 8.53 18.56 14.40
CA VAL A 710 8.37 20.01 14.59
C VAL A 710 8.91 20.50 15.94
N GLY A 711 9.44 19.61 16.79
CA GLY A 711 9.81 19.94 18.18
C GLY A 711 10.78 21.12 18.33
N LYS A 712 11.68 21.37 17.37
CA LYS A 712 12.61 22.52 17.41
C LYS A 712 11.92 23.87 17.28
N THR A 713 10.68 23.90 16.80
CA THR A 713 9.91 25.15 16.67
C THR A 713 9.41 25.66 18.02
N GLY A 714 9.31 24.79 19.03
CA GLY A 714 8.60 25.08 20.29
C GLY A 714 7.08 25.13 20.15
N MET A 715 6.54 24.70 19.00
CA MET A 715 5.12 24.54 18.73
C MET A 715 4.76 23.05 18.76
N ASN A 716 3.70 22.69 19.49
CA ASN A 716 3.23 21.30 19.47
C ASN A 716 2.60 20.93 18.12
N GLY A 717 2.48 19.64 17.83
CA GLY A 717 2.00 19.14 16.55
C GLY A 717 0.55 19.54 16.24
N TYR A 718 -0.29 19.68 17.26
CA TYR A 718 -1.67 20.14 17.13
C TYR A 718 -1.75 21.59 16.65
N ASP A 719 -1.03 22.50 17.32
CA ASP A 719 -0.95 23.90 16.94
C ASP A 719 -0.36 24.06 15.54
N PHE A 720 0.67 23.26 15.22
CA PHE A 720 1.25 23.27 13.88
C PHE A 720 0.24 22.81 12.82
N ARG A 721 -0.56 21.77 13.10
CA ARG A 721 -1.63 21.35 12.19
C ARG A 721 -2.70 22.43 12.03
N GLU A 722 -3.32 22.86 13.11
CA GLU A 722 -4.49 23.73 13.07
C GLU A 722 -4.11 25.16 12.64
N LYS A 723 -3.18 25.78 13.36
CA LYS A 723 -2.86 27.21 13.17
C LYS A 723 -2.03 27.44 11.92
N ILE A 724 -1.09 26.55 11.62
CA ILE A 724 -0.16 26.73 10.50
C ILE A 724 -0.66 26.01 9.26
N LEU A 725 -0.78 24.69 9.25
CA LEU A 725 -1.11 23.96 8.03
C LEU A 725 -2.54 24.26 7.56
N MET A 726 -3.55 24.07 8.40
CA MET A 726 -4.95 24.19 8.01
C MET A 726 -5.40 25.65 7.87
N ASN A 727 -5.28 26.47 8.92
CA ASN A 727 -5.86 27.81 8.91
C ASN A 727 -5.06 28.81 8.05
N ARG A 728 -3.73 28.72 8.06
CA ARG A 728 -2.88 29.67 7.31
C ARG A 728 -2.62 29.22 5.86
N PHE A 729 -2.46 27.93 5.62
CA PHE A 729 -2.09 27.40 4.29
C PHE A 729 -3.14 26.49 3.65
N GLY A 730 -4.25 26.15 4.31
CA GLY A 730 -5.25 25.24 3.74
C GLY A 730 -4.75 23.81 3.51
N ILE A 731 -3.68 23.39 4.19
CA ILE A 731 -3.08 22.06 4.09
C ILE A 731 -3.70 21.16 5.16
N GLN A 732 -4.42 20.13 4.74
CA GLN A 732 -5.08 19.17 5.62
C GLN A 732 -4.19 17.95 5.85
N ILE A 733 -4.14 17.49 7.11
CA ILE A 733 -3.44 16.27 7.51
C ILE A 733 -4.27 15.52 8.57
N ASN A 734 -4.08 14.20 8.66
CA ASN A 734 -4.94 13.34 9.48
C ASN A 734 -4.40 13.08 10.90
N LYS A 735 -3.08 13.04 11.09
CA LYS A 735 -2.46 12.63 12.37
C LYS A 735 -1.36 13.58 12.80
N THR A 736 -1.29 13.78 14.11
CA THR A 736 -0.25 14.54 14.83
C THR A 736 0.13 13.78 16.08
N SER A 737 1.40 13.89 16.51
CA SER A 737 1.80 13.63 17.90
C SER A 737 2.08 14.97 18.60
N ILE A 738 2.58 14.93 19.83
CA ILE A 738 2.95 16.14 20.59
C ILE A 738 3.98 16.98 19.82
N ASN A 739 4.94 16.35 19.13
CA ASN A 739 6.07 17.03 18.49
C ASN A 739 6.28 16.67 17.02
N SER A 740 5.30 16.03 16.41
CA SER A 740 5.34 15.68 14.99
C SER A 740 3.98 15.76 14.32
N VAL A 741 4.02 15.88 12.99
CA VAL A 741 2.84 15.76 12.13
C VAL A 741 3.09 14.72 11.04
N LEU A 742 2.09 13.92 10.70
CA LEU A 742 2.21 12.91 9.66
C LEU A 742 1.64 13.41 8.33
N LEU A 743 2.48 13.39 7.31
CA LEU A 743 2.13 13.68 5.92
C LEU A 743 2.01 12.34 5.18
N ILE A 744 0.84 12.08 4.60
CA ILE A 744 0.58 10.86 3.83
C ILE A 744 0.63 11.19 2.35
N PHE A 745 1.60 10.59 1.65
CA PHE A 745 1.69 10.69 0.20
C PHE A 745 0.83 9.58 -0.42
N THR A 746 -0.29 9.96 -1.04
CA THR A 746 -1.19 9.04 -1.75
C THR A 746 -1.06 9.22 -3.26
N ILE A 747 -1.67 8.31 -4.04
CA ILE A 747 -1.76 8.41 -5.50
C ILE A 747 -2.50 9.65 -6.01
N GLY A 748 -3.19 10.39 -5.12
CA GLY A 748 -3.82 11.67 -5.43
C GLY A 748 -2.93 12.90 -5.19
N VAL A 749 -1.73 12.73 -4.63
CA VAL A 749 -0.81 13.87 -4.39
C VAL A 749 -0.13 14.27 -5.68
N THR A 750 -0.02 15.58 -5.92
CA THR A 750 0.64 16.15 -7.11
C THR A 750 1.96 16.84 -6.76
N TRP A 751 2.86 16.99 -7.73
CA TRP A 751 4.10 17.76 -7.56
C TRP A 751 3.83 19.19 -7.10
N SER A 752 2.77 19.82 -7.61
CA SER A 752 2.33 21.15 -7.18
C SER A 752 1.99 21.19 -5.69
N SER A 753 1.30 20.17 -5.17
CA SER A 753 1.00 20.05 -3.73
C SER A 753 2.29 19.90 -2.90
N VAL A 754 3.26 19.11 -3.39
CA VAL A 754 4.57 18.95 -2.73
C VAL A 754 5.36 20.25 -2.70
N HIS A 755 5.40 20.99 -3.81
CA HIS A 755 6.03 22.31 -3.89
C HIS A 755 5.36 23.32 -2.97
N TYR A 756 4.02 23.36 -2.94
CA TYR A 756 3.27 24.23 -2.06
C TYR A 756 3.58 23.97 -0.58
N LEU A 757 3.70 22.69 -0.19
CA LEU A 757 4.11 22.32 1.16
C LEU A 757 5.54 22.77 1.48
N LEU A 758 6.50 22.60 0.56
CA LEU A 758 7.87 23.10 0.75
C LEU A 758 7.90 24.63 0.90
N ASP A 759 7.13 25.36 0.10
CA ASP A 759 7.00 26.81 0.19
C ASP A 759 6.38 27.24 1.52
N ALA A 760 5.34 26.53 1.99
CA ALA A 760 4.73 26.76 3.29
C ALA A 760 5.76 26.58 4.42
N LEU A 761 6.49 25.45 4.43
CA LEU A 761 7.56 25.20 5.41
C LEU A 761 8.64 26.28 5.37
N ARG A 762 9.07 26.71 4.17
CA ARG A 762 10.09 27.75 4.01
C ARG A 762 9.62 29.11 4.53
N ARG A 763 8.37 29.49 4.27
CA ARG A 763 7.74 30.71 4.81
C ARG A 763 7.69 30.65 6.34
N VAL A 764 7.25 29.54 6.90
CA VAL A 764 7.21 29.35 8.37
C VAL A 764 8.61 29.43 8.97
N SER A 765 9.59 28.75 8.38
CA SER A 765 10.98 28.84 8.85
C SER A 765 11.56 30.26 8.73
N THR A 766 11.15 31.04 7.73
CA THR A 766 11.55 32.46 7.59
C THR A 766 10.98 33.29 8.74
N ASP A 767 9.71 33.07 9.08
CA ASP A 767 9.05 33.77 10.19
C ASP A 767 9.70 33.41 11.53
N LEU A 768 9.96 32.11 11.76
CA LEU A 768 10.66 31.63 12.95
C LEU A 768 12.07 32.22 13.07
N ASP A 769 12.81 32.34 11.96
CA ASP A 769 14.13 32.99 11.97
C ASP A 769 14.05 34.48 12.29
N ARG A 770 13.06 35.19 11.75
CA ARG A 770 12.84 36.61 12.07
C ARG A 770 12.52 36.80 13.54
N VAL A 771 11.61 36.00 14.08
CA VAL A 771 11.24 36.02 15.51
C VAL A 771 12.45 35.69 16.37
N TRP A 772 13.20 34.63 16.06
CA TRP A 772 14.39 34.22 16.80
C TRP A 772 15.50 35.29 16.83
N ASN A 773 15.72 35.96 15.71
CA ASN A 773 16.74 36.99 15.59
C ASN A 773 16.35 38.29 16.32
N ALA A 774 15.06 38.60 16.40
CA ALA A 774 14.53 39.75 17.14
C ALA A 774 14.28 39.45 18.64
N ALA A 775 14.25 38.18 19.04
CA ALA A 775 13.95 37.73 20.39
C ALA A 775 14.95 38.25 21.43
N SER A 776 14.44 38.75 22.55
CA SER A 776 15.23 39.07 23.74
C SER A 776 15.80 37.81 24.40
N THR A 777 16.67 37.98 25.40
CA THR A 777 17.17 36.84 26.20
C THR A 777 16.03 36.06 26.86
N ASP A 778 15.01 36.76 27.37
CA ASP A 778 13.86 36.15 28.04
C ASP A 778 12.96 35.40 27.05
N ASP A 779 12.74 35.96 25.85
CA ASP A 779 11.98 35.30 24.79
C ASP A 779 12.66 34.00 24.34
N ARG A 780 13.99 34.00 24.22
CA ARG A 780 14.77 32.80 23.88
C ARG A 780 14.70 31.76 24.99
N ALA A 781 14.74 32.19 26.24
CA ALA A 781 14.59 31.28 27.38
C ALA A 781 13.19 30.64 27.41
N LEU A 782 12.14 31.41 27.14
CA LEU A 782 10.77 30.90 27.04
C LEU A 782 10.62 29.90 25.88
N GLN A 783 11.16 30.21 24.71
CA GLN A 783 11.12 29.28 23.57
C GLN A 783 11.89 27.99 23.85
N GLN A 784 13.05 28.08 24.50
CA GLN A 784 13.81 26.92 24.91
C GLN A 784 13.03 26.03 25.90
N ARG A 785 12.30 26.64 26.85
CA ARG A 785 11.40 25.89 27.75
C ARG A 785 10.32 25.14 26.99
N ARG A 786 9.63 25.80 26.04
CA ARG A 786 8.62 25.14 25.19
C ARG A 786 9.19 23.98 24.38
N ILE A 787 10.41 24.13 23.87
CA ILE A 787 11.10 23.03 23.17
C ILE A 787 11.33 21.86 24.11
N VAL A 788 11.83 22.11 25.33
CA VAL A 788 12.06 21.07 26.35
C VAL A 788 10.75 20.38 26.73
N GLU A 789 9.67 21.13 26.96
CA GLU A 789 8.33 20.61 27.28
C GLU A 789 7.84 19.60 26.22
N ILE A 790 8.00 19.90 24.93
CA ILE A 790 7.50 19.03 23.86
C ILE A 790 8.53 18.00 23.35
N THR A 791 9.73 17.92 23.92
CA THR A 791 10.77 16.98 23.46
C THR A 791 11.43 16.15 24.54
N GLN A 792 11.45 16.61 25.79
CA GLN A 792 12.10 15.95 26.92
C GLN A 792 11.10 15.66 28.04
N ASP A 793 10.27 16.65 28.40
CA ASP A 793 9.27 16.53 29.47
C ASP A 793 7.93 15.99 28.93
N LEU A 794 8.01 14.99 28.03
CA LEU A 794 6.83 14.38 27.44
C LEU A 794 6.07 13.55 28.49
N PRO A 795 4.72 13.54 28.46
CA PRO A 795 3.95 12.63 29.29
C PRO A 795 4.34 11.19 28.95
N PRO A 796 4.30 10.27 29.93
CA PRO A 796 4.49 8.85 29.63
C PRO A 796 3.46 8.42 28.60
N LEU A 797 3.90 7.58 27.66
CA LEU A 797 2.98 6.88 26.78
C LEU A 797 2.04 6.04 27.67
N PRO A 798 0.71 6.14 27.50
CA PRO A 798 -0.25 5.52 28.41
C PRO A 798 0.00 4.03 28.44
N ASP A 799 0.22 3.47 29.63
CA ASP A 799 0.31 2.02 29.79
C ASP A 799 -0.97 1.36 29.30
N PHE A 800 -0.83 0.11 28.85
CA PHE A 800 -1.97 -0.71 28.51
C PHE A 800 -2.32 -1.57 29.72
N SER A 801 -3.30 -1.08 30.48
CA SER A 801 -3.70 -1.68 31.75
C SER A 801 -4.32 -3.06 31.59
N GLU A 802 -4.33 -3.81 32.69
CA GLU A 802 -4.94 -5.13 32.76
C GLU A 802 -6.47 -5.06 32.89
N PHE A 803 -7.14 -6.16 32.54
CA PHE A 803 -8.56 -6.34 32.88
C PHE A 803 -8.73 -6.49 34.38
N ASP A 804 -9.79 -5.93 34.95
CA ASP A 804 -10.13 -6.21 36.35
C ASP A 804 -10.53 -7.69 36.53
N HIS A 805 -10.26 -8.25 37.70
CA HIS A 805 -10.59 -9.64 38.04
C HIS A 805 -12.07 -9.99 37.80
N ALA A 806 -13.00 -9.04 37.93
CA ALA A 806 -14.41 -9.23 37.64
C ALA A 806 -14.71 -9.53 36.16
N PHE A 807 -13.77 -9.19 35.25
CA PHE A 807 -13.89 -9.39 33.81
C PHE A 807 -12.74 -10.25 33.27
N ARG A 808 -12.09 -11.05 34.11
CA ARG A 808 -11.18 -12.10 33.68
C ARG A 808 -11.88 -13.45 33.71
N PRO A 809 -11.85 -14.23 32.61
CA PRO A 809 -12.46 -15.56 32.60
C PRO A 809 -11.84 -16.52 33.62
N ASP A 810 -10.56 -16.34 33.96
CA ASP A 810 -9.90 -17.05 35.05
C ASP A 810 -9.02 -16.08 35.88
N SER A 811 -8.66 -16.46 37.11
CA SER A 811 -8.00 -15.55 38.06
C SER A 811 -6.58 -15.11 37.65
N ALA A 812 -5.98 -15.75 36.64
CA ALA A 812 -4.60 -15.51 36.22
C ALA A 812 -4.46 -15.09 34.74
N SER A 813 -5.57 -14.98 34.00
CA SER A 813 -5.51 -14.78 32.54
C SER A 813 -5.09 -13.36 32.16
N PRO A 814 -4.21 -13.20 31.16
CA PRO A 814 -3.87 -11.90 30.57
C PRO A 814 -4.94 -11.39 29.56
N PHE A 815 -5.98 -12.17 29.29
CA PHE A 815 -7.11 -11.83 28.43
C PHE A 815 -8.38 -11.53 29.24
N GLY A 816 -9.33 -10.80 28.65
CA GLY A 816 -10.54 -10.36 29.35
C GLY A 816 -11.86 -10.61 28.62
N ASP A 817 -12.94 -10.72 29.38
CA ASP A 817 -14.32 -10.72 28.90
C ASP A 817 -14.82 -9.29 28.70
N MET A 818 -14.34 -8.67 27.63
CA MET A 818 -14.73 -7.33 27.22
C MET A 818 -16.23 -7.23 26.88
N ARG A 819 -16.88 -8.33 26.45
CA ARG A 819 -18.29 -8.34 26.08
C ARG A 819 -19.17 -8.13 27.32
N SER A 820 -18.92 -8.91 28.37
CA SER A 820 -19.67 -8.77 29.64
C SER A 820 -19.49 -7.38 30.25
N ALA A 821 -18.27 -6.84 30.23
CA ALA A 821 -18.02 -5.47 30.67
C ALA A 821 -18.75 -4.41 29.82
N PHE A 822 -18.75 -4.57 28.49
CA PHE A 822 -19.39 -3.62 27.59
C PHE A 822 -20.91 -3.52 27.82
N TYR A 823 -21.60 -4.67 27.95
CA TYR A 823 -23.04 -4.68 28.23
C TYR A 823 -23.36 -4.36 29.69
N GLY A 824 -22.50 -4.74 30.64
CA GLY A 824 -22.67 -4.35 32.04
C GLY A 824 -22.63 -2.84 32.24
N GLY A 825 -21.87 -2.12 31.40
CA GLY A 825 -21.83 -0.65 31.40
C GLY A 825 -23.11 0.05 30.93
N TYR A 826 -24.14 -0.71 30.50
CA TYR A 826 -25.43 -0.14 30.08
C TYR A 826 -26.33 0.17 31.27
N GLU A 827 -26.21 -0.59 32.36
CA GLU A 827 -27.00 -0.42 33.56
C GLU A 827 -26.56 0.85 34.30
N GLU A 828 -27.47 1.82 34.41
CA GLU A 828 -27.15 3.11 35.05
C GLU A 828 -26.78 2.94 36.53
N SER A 829 -27.40 1.99 37.23
CA SER A 829 -27.08 1.68 38.63
C SER A 829 -25.68 1.08 38.83
N ASP A 830 -25.07 0.55 37.77
CA ASP A 830 -23.78 -0.14 37.84
C ASP A 830 -22.60 0.77 37.52
N ARG A 831 -22.86 2.02 37.14
CA ARG A 831 -21.83 2.98 36.75
C ARG A 831 -21.96 4.30 37.46
N GLU A 832 -20.83 4.94 37.70
CA GLU A 832 -20.74 6.34 38.10
C GLU A 832 -19.85 7.11 37.11
N HIS A 833 -20.00 8.43 37.08
CA HIS A 833 -19.09 9.30 36.34
C HIS A 833 -18.12 9.97 37.29
N VAL A 834 -16.83 9.95 36.94
CA VAL A 834 -15.75 10.48 37.78
C VAL A 834 -14.89 11.43 36.96
N LEU A 835 -14.85 12.71 37.36
CA LEU A 835 -13.96 13.72 36.78
C LEU A 835 -12.50 13.28 36.86
N LEU A 836 -11.67 13.66 35.88
CA LEU A 836 -10.26 13.23 35.82
C LEU A 836 -9.47 13.52 37.10
N GLY A 837 -9.66 14.71 37.70
CA GLY A 837 -9.00 15.07 38.95
C GLY A 837 -9.42 14.21 40.14
N ASP A 838 -10.69 13.78 40.18
CA ASP A 838 -11.24 12.91 41.22
C ASP A 838 -10.81 11.47 41.01
N ALA A 839 -10.78 11.02 39.74
CA ALA A 839 -10.25 9.73 39.36
C ALA A 839 -8.78 9.60 39.76
N GLY A 840 -7.98 10.64 39.51
CA GLY A 840 -6.58 10.72 39.93
C GLY A 840 -6.40 10.59 41.44
N ARG A 841 -7.25 11.26 42.25
CA ARG A 841 -7.23 11.11 43.71
C ARG A 841 -7.60 9.70 44.16
N ARG A 842 -8.67 9.12 43.60
CA ARG A 842 -9.11 7.76 43.96
C ARG A 842 -8.05 6.71 43.63
N VAL A 843 -7.41 6.80 42.46
CA VAL A 843 -6.31 5.91 42.07
C VAL A 843 -5.11 6.09 42.99
N ALA A 844 -4.76 7.33 43.36
CA ALA A 844 -3.68 7.61 44.31
C ALA A 844 -3.97 7.06 45.73
N ASP A 845 -5.24 7.02 46.13
CA ASP A 845 -5.71 6.42 47.39
C ASP A 845 -5.78 4.87 47.33
N GLY A 846 -5.37 4.25 46.22
CA GLY A 846 -5.38 2.80 46.03
C GLY A 846 -6.74 2.21 45.66
N LYS A 847 -7.70 3.02 45.22
CA LYS A 847 -9.00 2.55 44.72
C LYS A 847 -8.90 2.23 43.23
N ALA A 848 -9.16 0.98 42.87
CA ALA A 848 -9.26 0.57 41.47
C ALA A 848 -10.51 1.19 40.84
N LEU A 849 -10.34 1.82 39.67
CA LEU A 849 -11.44 2.28 38.82
C LEU A 849 -11.44 1.45 37.56
N VAL A 850 -12.60 0.96 37.12
CA VAL A 850 -12.73 0.07 35.97
C VAL A 850 -13.60 0.74 34.92
N SER A 851 -13.09 0.86 33.70
CA SER A 851 -13.82 1.52 32.61
C SER A 851 -15.06 0.73 32.21
N THR A 852 -16.19 1.41 32.01
CA THR A 852 -17.43 0.81 31.46
C THR A 852 -17.52 0.97 29.94
N THR A 853 -16.70 1.86 29.37
CA THR A 853 -16.78 2.26 27.96
C THR A 853 -15.41 2.21 27.28
N PHE A 854 -15.43 2.29 25.96
CA PHE A 854 -14.21 2.56 25.19
C PHE A 854 -13.83 4.03 25.35
N VAL A 855 -12.62 4.32 25.79
CA VAL A 855 -12.07 5.68 25.79
C VAL A 855 -11.08 5.80 24.64
N VAL A 856 -11.43 6.58 23.61
CA VAL A 856 -10.72 6.63 22.32
C VAL A 856 -10.44 8.08 21.93
N PRO A 857 -9.21 8.59 22.13
CA PRO A 857 -8.78 9.88 21.61
C PRO A 857 -8.70 9.85 20.07
N TYR A 858 -9.18 10.89 19.40
CA TYR A 858 -9.18 10.99 17.95
C TYR A 858 -8.58 12.32 17.42
N PRO A 859 -7.53 12.29 16.59
CA PRO A 859 -6.74 11.13 16.12
C PRO A 859 -5.80 10.56 17.21
N PRO A 860 -5.30 9.31 17.09
CA PRO A 860 -5.39 8.42 15.91
C PRO A 860 -6.54 7.41 15.92
N GLY A 861 -7.35 7.32 16.98
CA GLY A 861 -8.56 6.49 16.99
C GLY A 861 -8.39 5.03 17.41
N PHE A 862 -7.36 4.70 18.18
CA PHE A 862 -7.29 3.45 18.95
C PHE A 862 -7.68 3.68 20.42
N PRO A 863 -8.29 2.71 21.12
CA PRO A 863 -8.69 2.88 22.50
C PRO A 863 -7.50 2.91 23.47
N VAL A 864 -7.45 3.92 24.34
CA VAL A 864 -6.54 3.88 25.50
C VAL A 864 -7.12 3.02 26.62
N LEU A 865 -8.45 2.99 26.75
CA LEU A 865 -9.19 2.09 27.63
C LEU A 865 -10.26 1.34 26.85
N VAL A 866 -10.45 0.08 27.20
CA VAL A 866 -11.60 -0.72 26.78
C VAL A 866 -12.47 -1.07 28.00
N PRO A 867 -13.76 -1.40 27.81
CA PRO A 867 -14.61 -1.84 28.90
C PRO A 867 -13.99 -3.01 29.67
N GLY A 868 -14.01 -2.93 31.00
CA GLY A 868 -13.48 -3.94 31.91
C GLY A 868 -12.01 -3.78 32.27
N GLN A 869 -11.30 -2.80 31.69
CA GLN A 869 -9.92 -2.49 32.08
C GLN A 869 -9.84 -1.55 33.27
N VAL A 870 -8.81 -1.75 34.09
CA VAL A 870 -8.46 -0.87 35.20
C VAL A 870 -7.89 0.45 34.65
N ILE A 871 -8.26 1.57 35.25
CA ILE A 871 -7.75 2.89 34.88
C ILE A 871 -6.48 3.15 35.68
N SER A 872 -5.35 3.23 34.98
CA SER A 872 -4.04 3.48 35.58
C SER A 872 -3.79 4.98 35.79
N LYS A 873 -2.73 5.27 36.54
CA LYS A 873 -2.22 6.63 36.73
C LYS A 873 -1.72 7.24 35.42
N ASP A 874 -1.04 6.46 34.59
CA ASP A 874 -0.43 6.93 33.35
C ASP A 874 -1.49 7.25 32.29
N ILE A 875 -2.57 6.47 32.23
CA ILE A 875 -3.74 6.76 31.38
C ILE A 875 -4.40 8.08 31.81
N LEU A 876 -4.57 8.33 33.11
CA LEU A 876 -5.16 9.58 33.60
C LEU A 876 -4.28 10.79 33.29
N TYR A 877 -2.95 10.66 33.44
CA TYR A 877 -2.03 11.72 33.03
C TYR A 877 -2.08 11.97 31.52
N PHE A 878 -2.07 10.91 30.71
CA PHE A 878 -2.18 11.04 29.27
C PHE A 878 -3.48 11.74 28.84
N LEU A 879 -4.63 11.39 29.46
CA LEU A 879 -5.91 12.04 29.21
C LEU A 879 -5.96 13.50 29.67
N ALA A 880 -5.26 13.85 30.76
CA ALA A 880 -5.17 15.22 31.24
C ALA A 880 -4.31 16.12 30.34
N GLU A 881 -3.25 15.59 29.73
CA GLU A 881 -2.34 16.31 28.83
C GLU A 881 -2.77 16.27 27.36
N LEU A 882 -3.83 15.52 27.03
CA LEU A 882 -4.36 15.42 25.68
C LEU A 882 -5.06 16.72 25.27
N ASP A 883 -4.44 17.47 24.37
CA ASP A 883 -5.04 18.65 23.72
C ASP A 883 -6.15 18.32 22.69
N VAL A 884 -6.56 17.05 22.60
CA VAL A 884 -7.55 16.57 21.64
C VAL A 884 -8.96 16.82 22.17
N LYS A 885 -9.79 17.53 21.38
CA LYS A 885 -11.19 17.82 21.75
C LYS A 885 -12.14 16.63 21.55
N GLU A 886 -11.82 15.72 20.65
CA GLU A 886 -12.65 14.56 20.33
C GLU A 886 -12.10 13.30 21.03
N ILE A 887 -12.69 12.95 22.17
CA ILE A 887 -12.40 11.70 22.90
C ILE A 887 -13.71 10.94 23.04
N HIS A 888 -13.87 9.84 22.28
CA HIS A 888 -15.08 9.01 22.40
C HIS A 888 -15.07 8.30 23.75
N GLY A 889 -16.22 8.24 24.43
CA GLY A 889 -16.37 7.63 25.76
C GLY A 889 -15.92 8.49 26.94
N TYR A 890 -15.53 9.75 26.71
CA TYR A 890 -15.24 10.72 27.75
C TYR A 890 -16.18 11.92 27.65
N ASN A 891 -16.76 12.35 28.76
CA ASN A 891 -17.55 13.57 28.85
C ASN A 891 -16.80 14.60 29.71
N PRO A 892 -16.44 15.79 29.20
CA PRO A 892 -15.71 16.79 30.00
C PRO A 892 -16.44 17.29 31.24
N GLU A 893 -17.78 17.28 31.26
CA GLU A 893 -18.61 17.78 32.36
C GLU A 893 -18.88 16.69 33.43
N LEU A 894 -18.97 15.43 33.01
CA LEU A 894 -19.26 14.30 33.91
C LEU A 894 -18.00 13.51 34.29
N GLY A 895 -17.03 13.41 33.39
CA GLY A 895 -15.81 12.65 33.51
C GLY A 895 -15.84 11.29 32.81
N LEU A 896 -15.06 10.35 33.35
CA LEU A 896 -14.97 8.96 32.89
C LEU A 896 -16.11 8.13 33.48
N ALA A 897 -16.73 7.28 32.67
CA ALA A 897 -17.74 6.33 33.14
C ALA A 897 -17.08 5.06 33.67
N VAL A 898 -17.21 4.80 34.97
CA VAL A 898 -16.56 3.68 35.68
C VAL A 898 -17.57 2.82 36.41
N PHE A 899 -17.25 1.54 36.63
CA PHE A 899 -18.11 0.64 37.40
C PHE A 899 -18.14 1.04 38.87
N THR A 900 -19.30 0.88 39.51
CA THR A 900 -19.43 0.99 40.97
C THR A 900 -18.79 -0.22 41.65
N PRO A 901 -18.29 -0.08 42.89
CA PRO A 901 -17.74 -1.20 43.65
C PRO A 901 -18.73 -2.36 43.82
N GLU A 902 -20.02 -2.04 44.00
CA GLU A 902 -21.09 -3.03 44.13
C GLU A 902 -21.29 -3.82 42.84
N ALA A 903 -21.20 -3.16 41.68
CA ALA A 903 -21.29 -3.83 40.38
C ALA A 903 -20.09 -4.78 40.17
N LEU A 904 -18.87 -4.31 40.44
CA LEU A 904 -17.66 -5.15 40.31
C LEU A 904 -17.73 -6.38 41.20
N ALA A 905 -18.20 -6.24 42.45
CA ALA A 905 -18.41 -7.37 43.34
C ALA A 905 -19.42 -8.37 42.76
N ARG A 906 -20.52 -7.93 42.15
CA ARG A 906 -21.49 -8.84 41.51
C ARG A 906 -20.90 -9.58 40.32
N TYR A 907 -20.18 -8.89 39.43
CA TYR A 907 -19.55 -9.52 38.27
C TYR A 907 -18.45 -10.51 38.68
N ALA A 908 -17.69 -10.22 39.75
CA ALA A 908 -16.67 -11.14 40.28
C ALA A 908 -17.25 -12.44 40.89
N HIS A 909 -18.51 -12.43 41.33
CA HIS A 909 -19.17 -13.60 41.94
C HIS A 909 -20.11 -14.33 40.97
N ALA A 910 -20.26 -13.85 39.73
CA ALA A 910 -21.04 -14.55 38.73
C ALA A 910 -20.33 -15.88 38.38
N PRO A 911 -20.97 -17.05 38.56
CA PRO A 911 -20.35 -18.32 38.20
C PRO A 911 -20.01 -18.28 36.70
N GLY A 912 -18.74 -18.55 36.38
CA GLY A 912 -18.22 -18.48 35.02
C GLY A 912 -19.13 -19.18 34.03
N SER A 913 -19.31 -18.56 32.86
CA SER A 913 -20.12 -19.00 31.71
C SER A 913 -19.58 -20.28 31.05
N GLY A 914 -19.44 -21.34 31.83
CA GLY A 914 -18.94 -22.66 31.44
C GLY A 914 -19.94 -23.80 31.68
N SER A 915 -21.25 -23.53 31.71
CA SER A 915 -22.27 -24.59 31.66
C SER A 915 -23.12 -24.42 30.40
N PRO A 916 -23.26 -25.45 29.53
CA PRO A 916 -24.26 -25.42 28.48
C PRO A 916 -25.63 -25.44 29.16
N HIS A 917 -26.45 -24.41 28.94
CA HIS A 917 -27.85 -24.44 29.29
C HIS A 917 -28.54 -25.49 28.42
N HIS A 918 -28.63 -26.72 28.93
CA HIS A 918 -29.78 -27.57 28.67
C HIS A 918 -30.96 -27.01 29.48
N ASP A 919 -32.15 -27.06 28.87
CA ASP A 919 -33.49 -26.73 29.37
C ASP A 919 -33.97 -25.27 29.19
N CYS A 920 -34.51 -25.00 27.99
CA CYS A 920 -35.94 -24.69 27.78
C CYS A 920 -36.29 -24.76 26.29
#